data_AF-A0AAX3F2F4-F1
#
_entry.id   AF-A0AAX3F2F4-F1
#
_cell.length_a   1.000
_cell.length_b   1.000
_cell.length_c   1.000
_cell.angle_alpha   90.00
_cell.angle_beta   90.00
_cell.angle_gamma   90.00
#
_symmetry.space_group_name_H-M   'P 1'
#
loop_
_entity.id
_entity.type
_entity.pdbx_description
1 polymer ?
#
loop_
_entity_poly.entity_id
_entity_poly.type
_entity_poly.pdbx_seq_one_letter_code
_entity_poly.pdbx_strand_id
1 'polypeptide(L)'
;MTKQKIASAIWDAANEMRGNIDASRYKDYILGFIFYKFLSVKLVSFINGQLEVSIEKLEKYGEENKDKKDDEIDVNYASTIEQCIDELGYFIKYKNLFSTWIKNINETTNVEINDALIEFKRNISNEAKKKNLYRDIFESLQDGIKILGESDKQKTENLRKIISLIDKNIQMNNSINFDALGFVYEYLISNFAAGAGKKAGEFYTPYYVSSLMSKITAHHLKDKKEISIYDPTSGSGSLLIHIGEEYSKYGHDKNSIIYYAQDLQMEAYKLTRMNLIIRNILPNNIYARNGDTLSSDWPYFDSDSPEDSYKPLFLDAVVSNPPYSLKWNNQGRERDERFKEYGVAPASKADYAFVLHDLYHINPEGIVSVVLPHGVLFRGGTEGKIRKALIEKNQIDTIIGLPYNIFFGTGIPTIIMILKKQKNNNDILFVDASLEFKKDGNKNILEKSNIEKIFQTVIKRKNVENFAKVVSLEEIRKSEYNLNINRYVNASEKKEELDVYGLLYSQIPNNELDEFKDFWNMFPTLKKQLVEKINDSYSVLKDKDILEVAFTNEEFISYLNSFKNKFKDFSKFLENKSLNENLIYSINLEELTIKEFLSKFEDEKLIDKFKAAQYVYDHLKIILEDLDLINSEGMSFNNLENSNKLLTKIFDDLKIQEFKFKSDLEKIEDQESKVADLKAKIKENYDSLSEDIKDNLSNKNKTDFDFSLINKVIKEDDTLDQDTIDLLNEVKKHKNEIDKHNQLIKSFKSNLKEKTENFKENANEKDLKELLKWKWIDLMLNKILELPDEYLEDLSYKLNLLKDKYGESLEKIENEISQNENELISLLKELNGNDYDMKGINEFIKILQK
;
A
#
# COMPACT_ATOMS: atom_id res chain seq x y z
N MET A 1 9.69 -17.02 -11.41
CA MET A 1 9.19 -16.54 -10.10
C MET A 1 8.99 -15.03 -10.20
N THR A 2 7.92 -14.46 -9.63
CA THR A 2 7.69 -13.01 -9.64
C THR A 2 8.83 -12.29 -8.90
N LYS A 3 9.11 -11.01 -9.22
CA LYS A 3 10.13 -10.22 -8.49
C LYS A 3 9.88 -10.23 -6.98
N GLN A 4 8.61 -10.20 -6.57
CA GLN A 4 8.19 -10.22 -5.17
C GLN A 4 8.35 -11.61 -4.52
N LYS A 5 8.06 -12.70 -5.23
CA LYS A 5 8.31 -14.08 -4.75
C LYS A 5 9.81 -14.36 -4.63
N ILE A 6 10.63 -13.88 -5.58
CA ILE A 6 12.10 -13.94 -5.50
C ILE A 6 12.58 -13.16 -4.27
N ALA A 7 12.12 -11.93 -4.10
CA ALA A 7 12.53 -11.09 -2.99
C ALA A 7 12.10 -11.68 -1.63
N SER A 8 10.89 -12.25 -1.53
CA SER A 8 10.43 -12.97 -0.35
C SER A 8 11.27 -14.21 -0.08
N ALA A 9 11.50 -15.06 -1.09
CA ALA A 9 12.31 -16.26 -0.92
C ALA A 9 13.75 -15.95 -0.47
N ILE A 10 14.33 -14.85 -0.97
CA ILE A 10 15.65 -14.38 -0.53
C ILE A 10 15.60 -13.85 0.90
N TRP A 11 14.55 -13.12 1.25
CA TRP A 11 14.35 -12.64 2.62
C TRP A 11 14.15 -13.79 3.61
N ASP A 12 13.37 -14.81 3.24
CA ASP A 12 13.10 -15.99 4.07
C ASP A 12 14.37 -16.83 4.25
N ALA A 13 15.11 -17.07 3.16
CA ALA A 13 16.41 -17.72 3.20
C ALA A 13 17.42 -16.91 4.04
N ALA A 14 17.41 -15.58 3.92
CA ALA A 14 18.23 -14.69 4.72
C ALA A 14 17.89 -14.79 6.21
N ASN A 15 16.61 -14.84 6.57
CA ASN A 15 16.17 -15.00 7.96
C ASN A 15 16.56 -16.36 8.54
N GLU A 16 16.48 -17.44 7.77
CA GLU A 16 16.92 -18.77 8.18
C GLU A 16 18.43 -18.78 8.46
N MET A 17 19.23 -18.15 7.59
CA MET A 17 20.68 -18.05 7.74
C MET A 17 21.13 -17.10 8.86
N ARG A 18 20.32 -16.07 9.15
CA ARG A 18 20.66 -15.03 10.12
C ARG A 18 20.90 -15.61 11.51
N GLY A 19 20.20 -16.68 11.89
CA GLY A 19 20.34 -17.30 13.21
C GLY A 19 20.24 -16.25 14.34
N ASN A 20 21.28 -16.17 15.18
CA ASN A 20 21.37 -15.19 16.28
C ASN A 20 22.03 -13.85 15.90
N ILE A 21 22.40 -13.63 14.63
CA ILE A 21 23.07 -12.40 14.19
C ILE A 21 22.03 -11.26 14.13
N ASP A 22 22.42 -10.08 14.60
CA ASP A 22 21.56 -8.89 14.52
C ASP A 22 21.24 -8.49 13.05
N ALA A 23 20.01 -8.03 12.80
CA ALA A 23 19.53 -7.71 11.45
C ALA A 23 20.36 -6.59 10.82
N SER A 24 20.78 -5.62 11.62
CA SER A 24 21.54 -4.47 11.14
C SER A 24 22.90 -4.90 10.63
N ARG A 25 23.50 -5.91 11.28
CA ARG A 25 24.76 -6.50 10.82
C ARG A 25 24.49 -7.32 9.57
N TYR A 26 23.56 -8.27 9.61
CA TYR A 26 23.27 -9.18 8.49
C TYR A 26 23.00 -8.45 7.16
N LYS A 27 22.36 -7.27 7.22
CA LYS A 27 22.17 -6.36 6.08
C LYS A 27 23.45 -6.11 5.28
N ASP A 28 24.55 -5.77 5.94
CA ASP A 28 25.77 -5.30 5.26
C ASP A 28 26.42 -6.42 4.42
N TYR A 29 26.20 -7.69 4.78
CA TYR A 29 26.70 -8.85 4.05
C TYR A 29 25.88 -9.19 2.82
N ILE A 30 24.57 -9.37 3.03
CA ILE A 30 23.70 -9.88 1.97
C ILE A 30 23.62 -8.86 0.84
N LEU A 31 23.52 -7.57 1.19
CA LEU A 31 23.54 -6.48 0.23
C LEU A 31 24.91 -6.36 -0.45
N GLY A 32 26.02 -6.54 0.28
CA GLY A 32 27.36 -6.54 -0.28
C GLY A 32 27.59 -7.65 -1.31
N PHE A 33 27.19 -8.89 -0.99
CA PHE A 33 27.34 -10.03 -1.91
C PHE A 33 26.41 -9.96 -3.11
N ILE A 34 25.16 -9.50 -2.93
CA ILE A 34 24.24 -9.28 -4.05
C ILE A 34 24.82 -8.21 -4.99
N PHE A 35 25.37 -7.13 -4.43
CA PHE A 35 26.02 -6.10 -5.22
C PHE A 35 27.28 -6.61 -5.93
N TYR A 36 28.11 -7.42 -5.27
CA TYR A 36 29.26 -8.06 -5.92
C TYR A 36 28.85 -8.96 -7.09
N LYS A 37 27.80 -9.78 -6.90
CA LYS A 37 27.22 -10.60 -7.96
C LYS A 37 26.77 -9.73 -9.14
N PHE A 38 26.06 -8.63 -8.87
CA PHE A 38 25.67 -7.67 -9.90
C PHE A 38 26.87 -7.16 -10.69
N LEU A 39 27.92 -6.68 -10.01
CA LEU A 39 29.12 -6.17 -10.68
C LEU A 39 29.81 -7.25 -11.52
N SER A 40 29.91 -8.47 -11.00
CA SER A 40 30.50 -9.61 -11.70
C SER A 40 29.71 -9.96 -12.96
N VAL A 41 28.38 -10.02 -12.90
CA VAL A 41 27.54 -10.35 -14.04
C VAL A 41 27.52 -9.22 -15.07
N LYS A 42 27.48 -7.96 -14.61
CA LYS A 42 27.56 -6.79 -15.49
C LYS A 42 28.87 -6.75 -16.27
N LEU A 43 29.99 -7.05 -15.61
CA LEU A 43 31.30 -7.13 -16.25
C LEU A 43 31.32 -8.23 -17.34
N VAL A 44 30.86 -9.44 -17.02
CA VAL A 44 30.79 -10.53 -17.99
C VAL A 44 29.87 -10.20 -19.16
N SER A 45 28.73 -9.56 -18.89
CA SER A 45 27.79 -9.13 -19.95
C SER A 45 28.39 -8.06 -20.85
N PHE A 46 29.19 -7.13 -20.30
CA PHE A 46 29.89 -6.10 -21.06
C PHE A 46 30.98 -6.72 -21.94
N ILE A 47 31.79 -7.60 -21.36
CA ILE A 47 32.87 -8.33 -22.07
C ILE A 47 32.32 -9.18 -23.22
N ASN A 48 31.37 -10.07 -22.92
CA ASN A 48 30.83 -11.00 -23.93
C ASN A 48 29.98 -10.29 -24.98
N GLY A 49 29.26 -9.23 -24.59
CA GLY A 49 28.28 -8.57 -25.44
C GLY A 49 28.81 -7.34 -26.16
N GLN A 50 29.42 -6.39 -25.44
CA GLN A 50 29.87 -5.13 -26.03
C GLN A 50 31.30 -5.20 -26.58
N LEU A 51 32.18 -5.95 -25.92
CA LEU A 51 33.55 -6.16 -26.42
C LEU A 51 33.66 -7.38 -27.34
N GLU A 52 32.62 -8.21 -27.40
CA GLU A 52 32.59 -9.46 -28.18
C GLU A 52 33.76 -10.42 -27.87
N VAL A 53 34.35 -10.30 -26.67
CA VAL A 53 35.41 -11.18 -26.16
C VAL A 53 34.75 -12.21 -25.25
N SER A 54 35.02 -13.51 -25.43
CA SER A 54 34.49 -14.50 -24.48
C SER A 54 35.27 -14.45 -23.17
N ILE A 55 34.56 -14.54 -22.04
CA ILE A 55 35.17 -14.52 -20.72
C ILE A 55 36.18 -15.67 -20.52
N GLU A 56 35.99 -16.82 -21.17
CA GLU A 56 36.98 -17.93 -21.13
C GLU A 56 38.26 -17.60 -21.90
N LYS A 57 38.20 -16.79 -22.96
CA LYS A 57 39.40 -16.30 -23.64
C LYS A 57 40.19 -15.36 -22.72
N LEU A 58 39.50 -14.48 -21.99
CA LEU A 58 40.12 -13.61 -20.99
C LEU A 58 40.74 -14.38 -19.83
N GLU A 59 40.11 -15.46 -19.37
CA GLU A 59 40.71 -16.40 -18.40
C GLU A 59 42.04 -16.92 -18.93
N LYS A 60 42.03 -17.48 -20.15
CA LYS A 60 43.22 -18.05 -20.79
C LYS A 60 44.33 -17.01 -20.96
N TYR A 61 43.99 -15.82 -21.44
CA TYR A 61 44.95 -14.72 -21.54
C TYR A 61 45.48 -14.31 -20.17
N GLY A 62 44.65 -14.26 -19.13
CA GLY A 62 45.09 -13.97 -17.77
C GLY A 62 46.07 -15.01 -17.22
N GLU A 63 45.86 -16.30 -17.52
CA GLU A 63 46.79 -17.37 -17.16
C GLU A 63 48.11 -17.29 -17.94
N GLU A 64 48.05 -17.08 -19.25
CA GLU A 64 49.22 -16.95 -20.13
C GLU A 64 50.08 -15.73 -19.80
N ASN A 65 49.51 -14.70 -19.16
CA ASN A 65 50.20 -13.47 -18.79
C ASN A 65 50.55 -13.38 -17.29
N LYS A 66 50.28 -14.41 -16.48
CA LYS A 66 50.38 -14.37 -15.01
C LYS A 66 51.79 -14.06 -14.46
N ASP A 67 52.82 -14.54 -15.16
CA ASP A 67 54.23 -14.40 -14.77
C ASP A 67 55.02 -13.44 -15.67
N LYS A 68 54.32 -12.74 -16.58
CA LYS A 68 54.93 -11.79 -17.51
C LYS A 68 55.08 -10.40 -16.89
N LYS A 69 56.09 -9.66 -17.33
CA LYS A 69 56.23 -8.24 -17.00
C LYS A 69 55.22 -7.41 -17.81
N ASP A 70 54.91 -6.20 -17.34
CA ASP A 70 53.88 -5.33 -17.94
C ASP A 70 54.10 -5.07 -19.45
N ASP A 71 55.35 -5.05 -19.91
CA ASP A 71 55.75 -4.89 -21.31
C ASP A 71 55.59 -6.15 -22.19
N GLU A 72 55.28 -7.30 -21.58
CA GLU A 72 55.12 -8.60 -22.24
C GLU A 72 53.65 -9.12 -22.19
N ILE A 73 52.74 -8.37 -21.55
CA ILE A 73 51.32 -8.71 -21.45
C ILE A 73 50.67 -8.65 -22.84
N ASP A 74 49.79 -9.62 -23.15
CA ASP A 74 48.99 -9.61 -24.38
C ASP A 74 48.21 -8.29 -24.51
N VAL A 75 48.44 -7.57 -25.61
CA VAL A 75 47.83 -6.27 -25.89
C VAL A 75 46.30 -6.34 -25.87
N ASN A 76 45.71 -7.45 -26.33
CA ASN A 76 44.26 -7.64 -26.30
C ASN A 76 43.74 -7.80 -24.88
N TYR A 77 44.52 -8.47 -24.00
CA TYR A 77 44.17 -8.62 -22.59
C TYR A 77 44.24 -7.27 -21.85
N ALA A 78 45.32 -6.52 -22.04
CA ALA A 78 45.49 -5.19 -21.44
C ALA A 78 44.41 -4.21 -21.92
N SER A 79 44.19 -4.12 -23.23
CA SER A 79 43.17 -3.25 -23.85
C SER A 79 41.75 -3.59 -23.36
N THR A 80 41.43 -4.88 -23.22
CA THR A 80 40.11 -5.30 -22.70
C THR A 80 39.90 -4.86 -21.24
N ILE A 81 40.94 -4.96 -20.40
CA ILE A 81 40.88 -4.49 -19.01
C ILE A 81 40.70 -2.98 -18.95
N GLU A 82 41.47 -2.23 -19.74
CA GLU A 82 41.36 -0.77 -19.82
C GLU A 82 39.95 -0.34 -20.23
N GLN A 83 39.38 -0.93 -21.28
CA GLN A 83 38.00 -0.66 -21.71
C GLN A 83 36.96 -0.97 -20.64
N CYS A 84 37.13 -2.06 -19.88
CA CYS A 84 36.24 -2.36 -18.75
C CYS A 84 36.35 -1.30 -17.65
N ILE A 85 37.56 -0.87 -17.31
CA ILE A 85 37.79 0.15 -16.29
C ILE A 85 37.27 1.52 -16.75
N ASP A 86 37.43 1.86 -18.02
CA ASP A 86 36.98 3.12 -18.59
C ASP A 86 35.46 3.19 -18.67
N GLU A 87 34.78 2.15 -19.15
CA GLU A 87 33.32 2.17 -19.31
C GLU A 87 32.57 1.87 -17.99
N LEU A 88 33.01 0.85 -17.25
CA LEU A 88 32.32 0.40 -16.04
C LEU A 88 32.88 1.02 -14.75
N GLY A 89 34.11 1.53 -14.77
CA GLY A 89 34.79 2.06 -13.59
C GLY A 89 35.54 1.03 -12.75
N TYR A 90 35.50 -0.26 -13.12
CA TYR A 90 36.14 -1.34 -12.37
C TYR A 90 36.43 -2.58 -13.25
N PHE A 91 37.31 -3.45 -12.76
CA PHE A 91 37.55 -4.78 -13.34
C PHE A 91 37.66 -5.86 -12.26
N ILE A 92 36.99 -7.00 -12.48
CA ILE A 92 37.06 -8.18 -11.62
C ILE A 92 37.77 -9.29 -12.40
N LYS A 93 38.91 -9.76 -11.86
CA LYS A 93 39.66 -10.86 -12.46
C LYS A 93 38.81 -12.12 -12.51
N TYR A 94 39.07 -12.97 -13.51
CA TYR A 94 38.31 -14.21 -13.72
C TYR A 94 38.18 -15.09 -12.46
N LYS A 95 39.30 -15.34 -11.76
CA LYS A 95 39.33 -16.10 -10.50
C LYS A 95 38.43 -15.54 -9.39
N ASN A 96 38.09 -14.25 -9.47
CA ASN A 96 37.31 -13.51 -8.49
C ASN A 96 35.87 -13.29 -8.95
N LEU A 97 35.47 -13.76 -10.14
CA LEU A 97 34.08 -13.65 -10.58
C LEU A 97 33.17 -14.47 -9.67
N PHE A 98 31.96 -13.98 -9.45
CA PHE A 98 30.96 -14.68 -8.64
C PHE A 98 30.63 -16.06 -9.24
N SER A 99 30.57 -16.17 -10.58
CA SER A 99 30.39 -17.43 -11.30
C SER A 99 31.53 -18.42 -11.06
N THR A 100 32.76 -17.93 -10.94
CA THR A 100 33.94 -18.77 -10.66
C THR A 100 33.92 -19.29 -9.23
N TRP A 101 33.53 -18.46 -8.26
CA TRP A 101 33.30 -18.91 -6.88
C TRP A 101 32.23 -19.98 -6.80
N ILE A 102 31.14 -19.86 -7.56
CA ILE A 102 30.08 -20.88 -7.61
C ILE A 102 30.58 -22.18 -8.24
N LYS A 103 31.32 -22.11 -9.36
CA LYS A 103 31.92 -23.28 -10.01
C LYS A 103 32.84 -24.05 -9.06
N ASN A 104 33.62 -23.32 -8.25
CA ASN A 104 34.60 -23.86 -7.32
C ASN A 104 34.15 -23.72 -5.85
N ILE A 105 32.85 -23.80 -5.57
CA ILE A 105 32.30 -23.44 -4.24
C ILE A 105 32.85 -24.30 -3.10
N ASN A 106 33.21 -25.56 -3.38
CA ASN A 106 33.78 -26.48 -2.40
C ASN A 106 35.24 -26.14 -2.03
N GLU A 107 35.93 -25.39 -2.88
CA GLU A 107 37.32 -24.97 -2.72
C GLU A 107 37.40 -23.53 -2.20
N THR A 108 36.45 -22.67 -2.59
CA THR A 108 36.39 -21.24 -2.24
C THR A 108 36.47 -21.00 -0.73
N THR A 109 37.41 -20.18 -0.28
CA THR A 109 37.67 -19.86 1.13
C THR A 109 37.30 -18.42 1.48
N ASN A 110 37.14 -18.13 2.78
CA ASN A 110 36.97 -16.75 3.24
C ASN A 110 38.19 -15.86 2.93
N VAL A 111 39.39 -16.44 2.86
CA VAL A 111 40.62 -15.72 2.52
C VAL A 111 40.59 -15.28 1.06
N GLU A 112 40.29 -16.18 0.12
CA GLU A 112 40.22 -15.86 -1.31
C GLU A 112 39.21 -14.77 -1.63
N ILE A 113 38.06 -14.76 -0.94
CA ILE A 113 37.05 -13.70 -1.13
C ILE A 113 37.53 -12.38 -0.55
N ASN A 114 38.16 -12.36 0.63
CA ASN A 114 38.75 -11.13 1.15
C ASN A 114 39.83 -10.59 0.22
N ASP A 115 40.69 -11.46 -0.32
CA ASP A 115 41.71 -11.08 -1.30
C ASP A 115 41.07 -10.51 -2.57
N ALA A 116 39.97 -11.09 -3.05
CA ALA A 116 39.24 -10.57 -4.19
C ALA A 116 38.65 -9.17 -3.93
N LEU A 117 38.11 -8.91 -2.73
CA LEU A 117 37.61 -7.59 -2.36
C LEU A 117 38.75 -6.55 -2.24
N ILE A 118 39.94 -6.96 -1.80
CA ILE A 118 41.15 -6.12 -1.78
C ILE A 118 41.66 -5.86 -3.20
N GLU A 119 41.68 -6.88 -4.06
CA GLU A 119 42.04 -6.75 -5.48
C GLU A 119 41.06 -5.84 -6.22
N PHE A 120 39.76 -5.92 -5.93
CA PHE A 120 38.76 -5.01 -6.50
C PHE A 120 39.14 -3.54 -6.25
N LYS A 121 39.51 -3.19 -5.01
CA LYS A 121 39.94 -1.82 -4.64
C LYS A 121 41.16 -1.33 -5.43
N ARG A 122 42.00 -2.24 -5.94
CA ARG A 122 43.15 -1.91 -6.80
C ARG A 122 42.78 -1.78 -8.27
N ASN A 123 41.72 -2.43 -8.72
CA ASN A 123 41.28 -2.49 -10.11
C ASN A 123 40.05 -1.59 -10.38
N ILE A 124 39.99 -0.42 -9.76
CA ILE A 124 38.99 0.62 -10.06
C ILE A 124 39.64 1.72 -10.89
N SER A 125 38.81 2.50 -11.60
CA SER A 125 39.27 3.63 -12.40
C SER A 125 40.05 4.65 -11.57
N ASN A 126 41.07 5.26 -12.19
CA ASN A 126 41.81 6.39 -11.62
C ASN A 126 41.12 7.74 -11.87
N GLU A 127 40.12 7.78 -12.77
CA GLU A 127 39.28 8.95 -13.01
C GLU A 127 38.54 9.31 -11.72
N ALA A 128 38.72 10.54 -11.22
CA ALA A 128 38.29 10.94 -9.87
C ALA A 128 36.81 10.60 -9.57
N LYS A 129 35.93 10.78 -10.56
CA LYS A 129 34.49 10.51 -10.43
C LYS A 129 34.19 9.03 -10.20
N LYS A 130 34.59 8.17 -11.13
CA LYS A 130 34.40 6.70 -11.03
C LYS A 130 35.17 6.13 -9.84
N LYS A 131 36.38 6.64 -9.56
CA LYS A 131 37.15 6.28 -8.37
C LYS A 131 36.37 6.50 -7.09
N ASN A 132 35.80 7.70 -6.89
CA ASN A 132 35.03 8.04 -5.69
C ASN A 132 33.75 7.19 -5.55
N LEU A 133 33.17 6.75 -6.68
CA LEU A 133 31.99 5.90 -6.68
C LEU A 133 32.30 4.49 -6.12
N TYR A 134 33.39 3.86 -6.53
CA TYR A 134 33.73 2.48 -6.15
C TYR A 134 34.69 2.34 -4.97
N ARG A 135 35.44 3.39 -4.63
CA ARG A 135 36.40 3.35 -3.52
C ARG A 135 35.68 3.01 -2.21
N ASP A 136 36.25 2.03 -1.50
CA ASP A 136 35.82 1.58 -0.17
C ASP A 136 34.39 1.01 -0.11
N ILE A 137 33.78 0.70 -1.26
CA ILE A 137 32.37 0.26 -1.35
C ILE A 137 32.11 -1.10 -0.67
N PHE A 138 33.15 -1.96 -0.58
CA PHE A 138 33.06 -3.30 0.02
C PHE A 138 33.65 -3.40 1.43
N GLU A 139 34.07 -2.31 2.06
CA GLU A 139 34.64 -2.38 3.42
C GLU A 139 33.66 -2.97 4.44
N SER A 140 32.38 -2.60 4.37
CA SER A 140 31.36 -3.12 5.30
C SER A 140 31.13 -4.62 5.11
N LEU A 141 31.27 -5.11 3.86
CA LEU A 141 31.26 -6.54 3.56
C LEU A 141 32.51 -7.25 4.12
N GLN A 142 33.70 -6.67 3.95
CA GLN A 142 34.97 -7.20 4.48
C GLN A 142 34.95 -7.30 6.01
N ASP A 143 34.51 -6.24 6.69
CA ASP A 143 34.36 -6.22 8.14
C ASP A 143 33.31 -7.21 8.61
N GLY A 144 32.23 -7.34 7.83
CA GLY A 144 31.27 -8.38 8.03
C GLY A 144 31.91 -9.77 8.05
N ILE A 145 32.63 -10.15 6.99
CA ILE A 145 33.19 -11.51 6.83
C ILE A 145 33.99 -11.97 8.07
N LYS A 146 34.64 -11.03 8.79
CA LYS A 146 35.40 -11.31 10.03
C LYS A 146 34.54 -11.91 11.15
N ILE A 147 33.25 -11.61 11.20
CA ILE A 147 32.33 -12.01 12.28
C ILE A 147 31.32 -13.10 11.87
N LEU A 148 31.48 -13.74 10.69
CA LEU A 148 30.63 -14.85 10.21
C LEU A 148 30.85 -16.20 10.92
N GLY A 149 31.67 -16.24 11.95
CA GLY A 149 31.98 -17.45 12.71
C GLY A 149 33.22 -17.24 13.58
N GLU A 150 33.37 -18.08 14.59
CA GLU A 150 34.48 -17.98 15.56
C GLU A 150 35.80 -18.52 14.97
N SER A 151 35.72 -19.42 13.99
CA SER A 151 36.86 -20.02 13.29
C SER A 151 36.80 -19.79 11.78
N ASP A 152 37.95 -19.84 11.10
CA ASP A 152 38.01 -19.66 9.63
C ASP A 152 37.26 -20.76 8.86
N LYS A 153 37.21 -21.98 9.41
CA LYS A 153 36.40 -23.07 8.87
C LYS A 153 34.91 -22.70 8.89
N GLN A 154 34.40 -22.23 10.03
CA GLN A 154 33.00 -21.85 10.17
C GLN A 154 32.63 -20.64 9.30
N LYS A 155 33.52 -19.64 9.22
CA LYS A 155 33.36 -18.49 8.31
C LYS A 155 33.25 -18.94 6.86
N THR A 156 34.13 -19.84 6.43
CA THR A 156 34.13 -20.39 5.07
C THR A 156 32.83 -21.17 4.79
N GLU A 157 32.40 -22.05 5.69
CA GLU A 157 31.14 -22.80 5.53
C GLU A 157 29.92 -21.88 5.43
N ASN A 158 29.81 -20.88 6.31
CA ASN A 158 28.69 -19.95 6.30
C ASN A 158 28.70 -19.07 5.04
N LEU A 159 29.86 -18.59 4.63
CA LEU A 159 30.03 -17.80 3.42
C LEU A 159 29.63 -18.60 2.16
N ARG A 160 30.01 -19.88 2.07
CA ARG A 160 29.62 -20.74 0.94
C ARG A 160 28.11 -20.90 0.86
N LYS A 161 27.45 -21.10 2.00
CA LYS A 161 25.98 -21.17 2.08
C LYS A 161 25.32 -19.89 1.57
N ILE A 162 25.83 -18.71 1.96
CA ILE A 162 25.29 -17.41 1.52
C ILE A 162 25.41 -17.30 0.00
N ILE A 163 26.61 -17.53 -0.53
CA ILE A 163 26.88 -17.44 -1.97
C ILE A 163 26.00 -18.39 -2.77
N SER A 164 25.87 -19.65 -2.34
CA SER A 164 24.99 -20.64 -2.99
C SER A 164 23.51 -20.24 -2.91
N LEU A 165 23.05 -19.64 -1.83
CA LEU A 165 21.66 -19.20 -1.68
C LEU A 165 21.34 -17.98 -2.55
N ILE A 166 22.25 -17.02 -2.63
CA ILE A 166 22.16 -15.91 -3.58
C ILE A 166 22.12 -16.45 -5.01
N ASP A 167 22.94 -17.47 -5.32
CA ASP A 167 22.97 -18.03 -6.66
C ASP A 167 21.71 -18.77 -7.06
N LYS A 168 21.24 -19.66 -6.19
CA LYS A 168 20.02 -20.43 -6.37
C LYS A 168 18.79 -19.55 -6.59
N ASN A 169 18.67 -18.47 -5.83
CA ASN A 169 17.47 -17.63 -5.83
C ASN A 169 17.55 -16.43 -6.80
N ILE A 170 18.74 -16.01 -7.20
CA ILE A 170 18.95 -14.89 -8.14
C ILE A 170 19.63 -15.43 -9.40
N GLN A 171 18.89 -16.09 -10.28
CA GLN A 171 19.44 -16.52 -11.57
C GLN A 171 19.54 -15.30 -12.51
N MET A 172 20.75 -14.98 -12.98
CA MET A 172 20.99 -13.83 -13.87
C MET A 172 21.42 -14.32 -15.25
N ASN A 173 20.44 -14.49 -16.13
CA ASN A 173 20.62 -14.94 -17.51
C ASN A 173 20.13 -13.83 -18.46
N ASN A 174 21.00 -12.87 -18.82
CA ASN A 174 20.76 -11.69 -19.70
C ASN A 174 20.25 -10.40 -19.01
N SER A 175 20.26 -9.30 -19.79
CA SER A 175 19.96 -7.90 -19.43
C SER A 175 18.61 -7.66 -18.76
N ILE A 176 17.61 -8.49 -19.05
CA ILE A 176 16.27 -8.44 -18.46
C ILE A 176 16.30 -8.68 -16.92
N ASN A 177 17.41 -9.19 -16.37
CA ASN A 177 17.53 -9.49 -14.94
C ASN A 177 18.07 -8.35 -14.05
N PHE A 178 18.62 -7.27 -14.62
CA PHE A 178 19.17 -6.17 -13.80
C PHE A 178 18.06 -5.36 -13.12
N ASP A 179 16.98 -5.05 -13.83
CA ASP A 179 15.81 -4.37 -13.26
C ASP A 179 15.09 -5.21 -12.19
N ALA A 180 15.10 -6.54 -12.33
CA ALA A 180 14.57 -7.45 -11.32
C ALA A 180 15.45 -7.45 -10.06
N LEU A 181 16.77 -7.44 -10.23
CA LEU A 181 17.71 -7.42 -9.12
C LEU A 181 17.64 -6.11 -8.32
N GLY A 182 17.53 -4.97 -9.00
CA GLY A 182 17.34 -3.67 -8.33
C GLY A 182 16.10 -3.64 -7.46
N PHE A 183 14.99 -4.24 -7.92
CA PHE A 183 13.77 -4.38 -7.12
C PHE A 183 13.98 -5.25 -5.87
N VAL A 184 14.62 -6.41 -6.02
CA VAL A 184 14.95 -7.31 -4.90
C VAL A 184 15.82 -6.58 -3.87
N TYR A 185 16.80 -5.82 -4.33
CA TYR A 185 17.70 -5.05 -3.48
C TYR A 185 16.93 -4.01 -2.64
N GLU A 186 16.04 -3.26 -3.27
CA GLU A 186 15.17 -2.28 -2.60
C GLU A 186 14.23 -2.93 -1.58
N TYR A 187 13.65 -4.08 -1.94
CA TYR A 187 12.80 -4.84 -1.02
C TYR A 187 13.56 -5.27 0.24
N LEU A 188 14.80 -5.75 0.08
CA LEU A 188 15.66 -6.09 1.21
C LEU A 188 15.99 -4.86 2.07
N ILE A 189 16.35 -3.73 1.46
CA ILE A 189 16.59 -2.47 2.19
C ILE A 189 15.36 -2.08 3.02
N SER A 190 14.17 -2.13 2.42
CA SER A 190 12.89 -1.84 3.09
C SER A 190 12.66 -2.74 4.30
N ASN A 191 12.89 -4.05 4.17
CA ASN A 191 12.72 -5.00 5.27
C ASN A 191 13.75 -4.80 6.38
N PHE A 192 15.01 -4.51 6.04
CA PHE A 192 16.03 -4.17 7.04
C PHE A 192 15.70 -2.89 7.79
N ALA A 193 15.16 -1.88 7.10
CA ALA A 193 14.69 -0.65 7.75
C ALA A 193 13.51 -0.91 8.68
N ALA A 194 12.55 -1.74 8.27
CA ALA A 194 11.40 -2.11 9.09
C ALA A 194 11.79 -2.88 10.36
N GLY A 195 12.84 -3.73 10.29
CA GLY A 195 13.33 -4.54 11.41
C GLY A 195 14.34 -3.86 12.33
N ALA A 196 14.94 -2.73 11.93
CA ALA A 196 16.05 -2.12 12.67
C ALA A 196 15.66 -1.38 13.96
N GLY A 197 14.37 -1.08 14.19
CA GLY A 197 13.87 -0.47 15.43
C GLY A 197 14.53 0.87 15.85
N LYS A 198 15.34 1.49 14.99
CA LYS A 198 16.14 2.67 15.33
C LYS A 198 15.25 3.90 15.52
N LYS A 199 15.66 4.77 16.45
CA LYS A 199 15.08 6.10 16.64
C LYS A 199 15.51 6.99 15.48
N ALA A 200 14.52 7.64 14.87
CA ALA A 200 14.60 8.60 13.75
C ALA A 200 14.71 7.97 12.35
N GLY A 201 13.84 8.44 11.45
CA GLY A 201 13.64 7.96 10.07
C GLY A 201 14.76 8.33 9.09
N GLU A 202 16.00 8.32 9.56
CA GLU A 202 17.20 8.81 8.84
C GLU A 202 17.73 7.80 7.81
N PHE A 203 17.36 6.53 7.90
CA PHE A 203 17.96 5.48 7.05
C PHE A 203 17.14 5.10 5.81
N TYR A 204 15.82 5.30 5.83
CA TYR A 204 14.94 4.87 4.75
C TYR A 204 13.59 5.58 4.81
N THR A 205 13.18 6.16 3.68
CA THR A 205 11.85 6.73 3.49
C THR A 205 10.92 5.63 3.00
N PRO A 206 9.79 5.35 3.69
CA PRO A 206 8.84 4.34 3.24
C PRO A 206 8.41 4.53 1.78
N TYR A 207 8.29 3.42 1.04
CA TYR A 207 8.04 3.42 -0.40
C TYR A 207 6.86 4.31 -0.80
N TYR A 208 5.74 4.24 -0.08
CA TYR A 208 4.55 5.02 -0.42
C TYR A 208 4.72 6.54 -0.22
N VAL A 209 5.51 6.98 0.76
CA VAL A 209 5.84 8.41 0.93
C VAL A 209 6.78 8.84 -0.19
N SER A 210 7.80 8.03 -0.44
CA SER A 210 8.74 8.29 -1.54
C SER A 210 8.03 8.36 -2.89
N SER A 211 7.12 7.43 -3.18
CA SER A 211 6.35 7.39 -4.43
C SER A 211 5.49 8.65 -4.60
N LEU A 212 4.82 9.12 -3.55
CA LEU A 212 4.06 10.37 -3.60
C LEU A 212 4.95 11.58 -3.90
N MET A 213 6.09 11.71 -3.19
CA MET A 213 7.06 12.79 -3.43
C MET A 213 7.62 12.74 -4.86
N SER A 214 7.96 11.54 -5.32
CA SER A 214 8.50 11.29 -6.66
C SER A 214 7.49 11.62 -7.75
N LYS A 215 6.21 11.22 -7.61
CA LYS A 215 5.15 11.58 -8.55
C LYS A 215 4.98 13.10 -8.69
N ILE A 216 4.93 13.82 -7.57
CA ILE A 216 4.80 15.29 -7.57
C ILE A 216 6.00 15.94 -8.25
N THR A 217 7.21 15.50 -7.89
CA THR A 217 8.48 16.04 -8.39
C THR A 217 8.63 15.76 -9.89
N ALA A 218 8.44 14.52 -10.31
CA ALA A 218 8.52 14.11 -11.71
C ALA A 218 7.48 14.82 -12.59
N HIS A 219 6.25 14.98 -12.10
CA HIS A 219 5.22 15.74 -12.83
C HIS A 219 5.60 17.20 -13.04
N HIS A 220 6.23 17.85 -12.04
CA HIS A 220 6.74 19.23 -12.20
C HIS A 220 7.87 19.32 -13.23
N LEU A 221 8.66 18.27 -13.38
CA LEU A 221 9.82 18.23 -14.27
C LEU A 221 9.53 17.63 -15.67
N LYS A 222 8.34 17.10 -15.91
CA LYS A 222 7.98 16.27 -17.08
C LYS A 222 8.27 16.88 -18.46
N ASP A 223 8.38 18.20 -18.56
CA ASP A 223 8.62 18.90 -19.84
C ASP A 223 10.12 19.14 -20.11
N LYS A 224 11.00 18.86 -19.14
CA LYS A 224 12.46 18.89 -19.34
C LYS A 224 12.92 17.62 -20.03
N LYS A 225 14.03 17.68 -20.79
CA LYS A 225 14.63 16.51 -21.43
C LYS A 225 15.64 15.83 -20.52
N GLU A 226 16.51 16.66 -19.94
CA GLU A 226 17.50 16.27 -18.94
C GLU A 226 17.20 17.00 -17.64
N ILE A 227 17.39 16.30 -16.53
CA ILE A 227 17.15 16.84 -15.19
C ILE A 227 18.30 16.49 -14.24
N SER A 228 18.49 17.36 -13.26
CA SER A 228 19.46 17.20 -12.19
C SER A 228 18.73 17.22 -10.85
N ILE A 229 18.93 16.16 -10.05
CA ILE A 229 18.20 15.96 -8.79
C ILE A 229 19.15 15.74 -7.62
N TYR A 230 18.83 16.26 -6.45
CA TYR A 230 19.66 16.18 -5.25
C TYR A 230 18.92 15.70 -4.02
N ASP A 231 19.56 14.82 -3.26
CA ASP A 231 19.19 14.50 -1.88
C ASP A 231 20.35 14.79 -0.91
N PRO A 232 20.24 15.83 -0.07
CA PRO A 232 21.24 16.20 0.93
C PRO A 232 21.35 15.26 2.13
N THR A 233 20.41 14.31 2.26
CA THR A 233 20.29 13.38 3.38
C THR A 233 19.89 12.01 2.85
N SER A 234 20.67 11.50 1.89
CA SER A 234 20.22 10.49 0.94
C SER A 234 19.87 9.13 1.53
N GLY A 235 20.39 8.78 2.70
CA GLY A 235 20.09 7.51 3.36
C GLY A 235 20.46 6.30 2.49
N SER A 236 19.44 5.61 1.96
CA SER A 236 19.59 4.49 1.02
C SER A 236 19.65 4.90 -0.46
N GLY A 237 19.41 6.16 -0.80
CA GLY A 237 19.25 6.66 -2.17
C GLY A 237 17.89 6.34 -2.81
N SER A 238 16.98 5.68 -2.08
CA SER A 238 15.69 5.21 -2.61
C SER A 238 14.81 6.35 -3.15
N LEU A 239 14.81 7.50 -2.49
CA LEU A 239 14.01 8.66 -2.90
C LEU A 239 14.40 9.17 -4.28
N LEU A 240 15.71 9.25 -4.54
CA LEU A 240 16.29 9.63 -5.84
C LEU A 240 15.92 8.60 -6.92
N ILE A 241 16.05 7.30 -6.62
CA ILE A 241 15.72 6.22 -7.56
C ILE A 241 14.26 6.30 -7.98
N HIS A 242 13.34 6.47 -7.04
CA HIS A 242 11.91 6.54 -7.34
C HIS A 242 11.55 7.76 -8.19
N ILE A 243 12.26 8.89 -8.05
CA ILE A 243 12.07 10.04 -8.96
C ILE A 243 12.44 9.66 -10.39
N GLY A 244 13.57 8.97 -10.57
CA GLY A 244 13.99 8.53 -11.91
C GLY A 244 13.03 7.52 -12.54
N GLU A 245 12.50 6.61 -11.74
CA GLU A 245 11.45 5.68 -12.17
C GLU A 245 10.18 6.44 -12.59
N GLU A 246 9.65 7.35 -11.77
CA GLU A 246 8.45 8.14 -12.09
C GLU A 246 8.67 9.10 -13.28
N TYR A 247 9.85 9.70 -13.40
CA TYR A 247 10.19 10.59 -14.52
C TYR A 247 10.24 9.85 -15.86
N SER A 248 10.77 8.62 -15.87
CA SER A 248 10.82 7.78 -17.07
C SER A 248 9.43 7.44 -17.64
N LYS A 249 8.38 7.47 -16.82
CA LYS A 249 6.99 7.21 -17.26
C LYS A 249 6.45 8.30 -18.19
N TYR A 250 7.03 9.50 -18.17
CA TYR A 250 6.72 10.57 -19.12
C TYR A 250 7.42 10.41 -20.49
N GLY A 251 8.10 9.28 -20.74
CA GLY A 251 8.74 8.95 -22.02
C GLY A 251 10.18 9.41 -22.15
N HIS A 252 10.81 9.81 -21.04
CA HIS A 252 12.21 10.23 -21.01
C HIS A 252 13.17 9.05 -20.86
N ASP A 253 14.39 9.21 -21.35
CA ASP A 253 15.47 8.23 -21.17
C ASP A 253 15.86 8.15 -19.68
N LYS A 254 16.03 6.94 -19.13
CA LYS A 254 16.53 6.72 -17.76
C LYS A 254 17.92 7.36 -17.55
N ASN A 255 18.69 7.53 -18.63
CA ASN A 255 20.01 8.14 -18.61
C ASN A 255 20.00 9.68 -18.71
N SER A 256 18.83 10.33 -18.82
CA SER A 256 18.74 11.79 -18.87
C SER A 256 18.68 12.45 -17.49
N ILE A 257 19.01 11.71 -16.43
CA ILE A 257 18.96 12.17 -15.04
C ILE A 257 20.36 12.16 -14.45
N ILE A 258 20.75 13.28 -13.85
CA ILE A 258 21.96 13.42 -13.05
C ILE A 258 21.58 13.41 -11.58
N TYR A 259 22.17 12.49 -10.82
CA TYR A 259 21.89 12.20 -9.42
C TYR A 259 22.99 12.78 -8.53
N TYR A 260 22.61 13.67 -7.63
CA TYR A 260 23.46 14.20 -6.57
C TYR A 260 22.96 13.62 -5.24
N ALA A 261 23.85 13.02 -4.45
CA ALA A 261 23.51 12.41 -3.18
C ALA A 261 24.55 12.75 -2.11
N GLN A 262 24.09 13.15 -0.94
CA GLN A 262 24.96 13.40 0.20
C GLN A 262 24.41 12.73 1.44
N ASP A 263 25.30 12.14 2.23
CA ASP A 263 24.94 11.64 3.55
C ASP A 263 26.11 11.80 4.53
N LEU A 264 25.77 12.09 5.80
CA LEU A 264 26.74 12.18 6.89
C LEU A 264 27.28 10.81 7.29
N GLN A 265 26.41 9.80 7.34
CA GLN A 265 26.76 8.46 7.81
C GLN A 265 27.45 7.66 6.71
N MET A 266 28.67 7.19 6.99
CA MET A 266 29.48 6.43 6.02
C MET A 266 28.75 5.18 5.48
N GLU A 267 28.00 4.48 6.33
CA GLU A 267 27.24 3.28 5.93
C GLU A 267 26.07 3.61 5.01
N ALA A 268 25.37 4.72 5.26
CA ALA A 268 24.31 5.21 4.37
C ALA A 268 24.89 5.67 3.02
N TYR A 269 26.02 6.39 3.06
CA TYR A 269 26.76 6.79 1.86
C TYR A 269 27.22 5.59 1.01
N LYS A 270 27.75 4.53 1.63
CA LYS A 270 28.09 3.27 0.93
C LYS A 270 26.85 2.62 0.31
N LEU A 271 25.75 2.53 1.06
CA LEU A 271 24.50 1.96 0.60
C LEU A 271 23.88 2.74 -0.58
N THR A 272 23.85 4.07 -0.49
CA THR A 272 23.34 4.94 -1.56
C THR A 272 24.10 4.70 -2.87
N ARG A 273 25.44 4.62 -2.81
CA ARG A 273 26.26 4.32 -4.01
C ARG A 273 25.94 2.95 -4.59
N MET A 274 25.88 1.91 -3.75
CA MET A 274 25.51 0.56 -4.21
C MET A 274 24.11 0.54 -4.84
N ASN A 275 23.13 1.21 -4.21
CA ASN A 275 21.75 1.22 -4.68
C ASN A 275 21.59 1.96 -6.00
N LEU A 276 22.25 3.10 -6.20
CA LEU A 276 22.21 3.81 -7.48
C LEU A 276 22.85 2.96 -8.61
N ILE A 277 23.97 2.30 -8.33
CA ILE A 277 24.68 1.47 -9.33
C ILE A 277 23.89 0.21 -9.69
N ILE A 278 23.28 -0.47 -8.72
CA ILE A 278 22.52 -1.71 -8.96
C ILE A 278 21.24 -1.47 -9.76
N ARG A 279 20.71 -0.24 -9.74
CA ARG A 279 19.63 0.24 -10.61
C ARG A 279 20.08 0.54 -12.04
N ASN A 280 21.33 0.20 -12.37
CA ASN A 280 21.94 0.39 -13.68
C ASN A 280 22.00 1.87 -14.12
N ILE A 281 22.04 2.81 -13.17
CA ILE A 281 22.34 4.21 -13.46
C ILE A 281 23.79 4.31 -13.91
N LEU A 282 24.05 5.07 -14.98
CA LEU A 282 25.40 5.26 -15.51
C LEU A 282 26.30 5.88 -14.43
N PRO A 283 27.55 5.41 -14.25
CA PRO A 283 28.50 6.01 -13.31
C PRO A 283 28.69 7.52 -13.55
N ASN A 284 28.64 7.94 -14.81
CA ASN A 284 28.75 9.35 -15.20
C ASN A 284 27.53 10.20 -14.81
N ASN A 285 26.44 9.60 -14.34
CA ASN A 285 25.27 10.32 -13.85
C ASN A 285 25.19 10.36 -12.33
N ILE A 286 26.16 9.79 -11.61
CA ILE A 286 26.14 9.72 -10.15
C ILE A 286 27.22 10.62 -9.56
N TYR A 287 26.80 11.52 -8.67
CA TYR A 287 27.64 12.33 -7.81
C TYR A 287 27.25 12.03 -6.36
N ALA A 288 28.13 11.38 -5.61
CA ALA A 288 27.88 11.03 -4.22
C ALA A 288 28.96 11.61 -3.31
N ARG A 289 28.59 12.16 -2.15
CA ARG A 289 29.51 12.72 -1.17
C ARG A 289 29.18 12.22 0.25
N ASN A 290 30.21 11.86 1.01
CA ASN A 290 30.08 11.71 2.46
C ASN A 290 30.45 13.03 3.16
N GLY A 291 29.55 13.58 3.96
CA GLY A 291 29.80 14.80 4.71
C GLY A 291 28.55 15.44 5.30
N ASP A 292 28.74 16.30 6.30
CA ASP A 292 27.68 17.07 6.94
C ASP A 292 27.20 18.21 6.03
N THR A 293 25.96 18.10 5.58
CA THR A 293 25.22 19.04 4.71
C THR A 293 25.19 20.46 5.25
N LEU A 294 24.94 20.64 6.55
CA LEU A 294 24.81 21.96 7.15
C LEU A 294 26.19 22.56 7.44
N SER A 295 27.15 21.72 7.84
CA SER A 295 28.50 22.16 8.19
C SER A 295 29.36 22.48 6.96
N SER A 296 29.30 21.65 5.92
CA SER A 296 30.03 21.83 4.66
C SER A 296 29.08 21.73 3.48
N ASP A 297 28.82 22.89 2.90
CA ASP A 297 27.93 23.06 1.76
C ASP A 297 28.37 22.24 0.51
N TRP A 298 27.39 21.77 -0.24
CA TRP A 298 27.47 20.97 -1.46
C TRP A 298 26.07 20.89 -2.12
N PRO A 299 25.93 20.74 -3.44
CA PRO A 299 26.97 20.69 -4.47
C PRO A 299 27.50 22.06 -4.90
N TYR A 300 28.74 22.07 -5.40
CA TYR A 300 29.41 23.24 -5.97
C TYR A 300 30.25 22.81 -7.18
N PHE A 301 30.61 23.78 -8.05
CA PHE A 301 31.55 23.54 -9.15
C PHE A 301 32.98 23.42 -8.61
N ASP A 302 33.68 22.34 -8.95
CA ASP A 302 35.14 22.25 -8.77
C ASP A 302 35.81 23.09 -9.88
N SER A 303 36.50 24.17 -9.52
CA SER A 303 37.35 24.93 -10.44
C SER A 303 38.82 24.66 -10.15
N ASP A 304 39.64 24.48 -11.19
CA ASP A 304 41.10 24.25 -11.10
C ASP A 304 41.91 25.43 -10.49
N SER A 305 41.23 26.52 -10.10
CA SER A 305 41.83 27.71 -9.49
C SER A 305 41.30 27.89 -8.05
N PRO A 306 42.09 27.56 -7.01
CA PRO A 306 41.68 27.62 -5.60
C PRO A 306 41.34 29.03 -5.08
N GLU A 307 41.77 30.07 -5.81
CA GLU A 307 41.63 31.47 -5.40
C GLU A 307 40.30 32.11 -5.86
N ASP A 308 39.52 31.45 -6.74
CA ASP A 308 38.26 31.97 -7.29
C ASP A 308 37.05 31.06 -7.04
N SER A 309 36.46 31.26 -5.85
CA SER A 309 35.04 31.13 -5.50
C SER A 309 34.37 29.74 -5.50
N TYR A 310 33.93 29.32 -4.30
CA TYR A 310 32.79 28.42 -4.14
C TYR A 310 31.61 28.95 -4.99
N LYS A 311 31.23 28.19 -6.02
CA LYS A 311 30.03 28.44 -6.83
C LYS A 311 29.01 27.34 -6.57
N PRO A 312 27.90 27.63 -5.87
CA PRO A 312 26.87 26.62 -5.62
C PRO A 312 26.34 26.10 -6.96
N LEU A 313 26.06 24.80 -7.00
CA LEU A 313 25.35 24.20 -8.11
C LEU A 313 23.86 24.27 -7.81
N PHE A 314 23.10 24.80 -8.77
CA PHE A 314 21.65 24.88 -8.71
C PHE A 314 21.02 23.81 -9.61
N LEU A 315 20.04 23.09 -9.06
CA LEU A 315 19.52 21.85 -9.61
C LEU A 315 18.03 21.96 -9.89
N ASP A 316 17.48 21.00 -10.64
CA ASP A 316 16.07 21.03 -11.05
C ASP A 316 15.13 20.61 -9.92
N ALA A 317 15.56 19.67 -9.09
CA ALA A 317 14.83 19.32 -7.87
C ALA A 317 15.74 18.95 -6.71
N VAL A 318 15.26 19.25 -5.50
CA VAL A 318 15.81 18.72 -4.25
C VAL A 318 14.73 17.93 -3.54
N VAL A 319 15.07 16.74 -3.08
CA VAL A 319 14.19 15.89 -2.28
C VAL A 319 14.92 15.45 -1.02
N SER A 320 14.22 15.41 0.11
CA SER A 320 14.90 15.08 1.36
C SER A 320 13.95 14.53 2.42
N ASN A 321 14.50 13.66 3.28
CA ASN A 321 13.89 13.23 4.52
C ASN A 321 14.94 13.43 5.64
N PRO A 322 15.15 14.69 6.06
CA PRO A 322 16.22 15.01 6.98
C PRO A 322 15.98 14.44 8.38
N PRO A 323 17.03 14.30 9.20
CA PRO A 323 16.92 13.89 10.60
C PRO A 323 16.05 14.86 11.40
N TYR A 324 14.94 14.35 11.95
CA TYR A 324 13.96 15.19 12.63
C TYR A 324 14.53 15.81 13.89
N SER A 325 14.41 17.13 14.00
CA SER A 325 14.81 17.87 15.20
C SER A 325 16.28 17.66 15.59
N LEU A 326 17.17 17.49 14.60
CA LEU A 326 18.61 17.33 14.82
C LEU A 326 19.18 18.55 15.54
N LYS A 327 20.11 18.31 16.49
CA LYS A 327 20.93 19.38 17.06
C LYS A 327 22.06 19.74 16.10
N TRP A 328 22.32 21.03 15.89
CA TRP A 328 23.30 21.49 14.91
C TRP A 328 24.04 22.74 15.37
N ASN A 329 25.19 23.02 14.74
CA ASN A 329 25.96 24.22 15.03
C ASN A 329 25.45 25.42 14.21
N ASN A 330 24.75 26.32 14.88
CA ASN A 330 24.16 27.51 14.28
C ASN A 330 25.00 28.79 14.45
N GLN A 331 26.18 28.72 15.08
CA GLN A 331 27.02 29.89 15.33
C GLN A 331 27.59 30.47 14.03
N GLY A 332 27.46 31.79 13.85
CA GLY A 332 28.01 32.51 12.68
C GLY A 332 27.26 32.25 11.37
N ARG A 333 26.13 31.53 11.41
CA ARG A 333 25.33 31.16 10.25
C ARG A 333 24.50 32.32 9.70
N GLU A 334 24.46 33.47 10.37
CA GLU A 334 23.76 34.66 9.90
C GLU A 334 24.35 35.24 8.62
N ARG A 335 25.63 34.95 8.33
CA ARG A 335 26.35 35.40 7.14
C ARG A 335 26.35 34.38 6.01
N ASP A 336 25.86 33.17 6.27
CA ASP A 336 25.77 32.09 5.28
C ASP A 336 24.66 32.43 4.27
N GLU A 337 24.99 32.37 2.98
CA GLU A 337 24.09 32.73 1.88
C GLU A 337 22.77 31.93 1.91
N ARG A 338 22.81 30.69 2.44
CA ARG A 338 21.64 29.82 2.60
C ARG A 338 20.62 30.39 3.61
N PHE A 339 21.08 31.11 4.63
CA PHE A 339 20.25 31.51 5.78
C PHE A 339 20.04 33.02 5.90
N LYS A 340 20.92 33.84 5.32
CA LYS A 340 20.98 35.31 5.54
C LYS A 340 19.65 36.03 5.31
N GLU A 341 18.83 35.58 4.36
CA GLU A 341 17.57 36.25 3.99
C GLU A 341 16.35 35.79 4.80
N TYR A 342 16.49 34.75 5.62
CA TYR A 342 15.39 34.10 6.34
C TYR A 342 15.57 34.13 7.86
N GLY A 343 16.84 34.09 8.30
CA GLY A 343 17.22 33.86 9.69
C GLY A 343 17.75 32.44 9.91
N VAL A 344 18.24 32.20 11.12
CA VAL A 344 18.95 30.97 11.48
C VAL A 344 18.08 30.10 12.40
N ALA A 345 17.95 28.81 12.05
CA ALA A 345 17.19 27.84 12.86
C ALA A 345 17.83 27.66 14.26
N PRO A 346 17.04 27.29 15.29
CA PRO A 346 17.59 27.14 16.64
C PRO A 346 18.55 25.94 16.71
N ALA A 347 19.58 26.03 17.56
CA ALA A 347 20.60 24.98 17.70
C ALA A 347 20.04 23.59 18.07
N SER A 348 18.87 23.55 18.71
CA SER A 348 18.19 22.31 19.10
C SER A 348 17.32 21.68 18.00
N LYS A 349 17.05 22.40 16.90
CA LYS A 349 16.17 21.96 15.80
C LYS A 349 16.71 22.46 14.45
N ALA A 350 17.35 21.57 13.70
CA ALA A 350 17.89 21.86 12.38
C ALA A 350 16.84 21.80 11.25
N ASP A 351 15.56 21.49 11.54
CA ASP A 351 14.52 21.23 10.54
C ASP A 351 14.47 22.33 9.45
N TYR A 352 14.38 23.61 9.85
CA TYR A 352 14.40 24.74 8.91
C TYR A 352 15.79 25.02 8.29
N ALA A 353 16.89 24.60 8.91
CA ALA A 353 18.21 24.72 8.30
C ALA A 353 18.32 23.82 7.05
N PHE A 354 17.79 22.60 7.12
CA PHE A 354 17.66 21.72 5.95
C PHE A 354 16.73 22.31 4.90
N VAL A 355 15.52 22.77 5.27
CA VAL A 355 14.58 23.40 4.32
C VAL A 355 15.22 24.57 3.55
N LEU A 356 15.98 25.41 4.25
CA LEU A 356 16.65 26.56 3.63
C LEU A 356 17.84 26.13 2.75
N HIS A 357 18.57 25.09 3.13
CA HIS A 357 19.60 24.50 2.29
C HIS A 357 19.01 23.90 1.01
N ASP A 358 17.95 23.11 1.12
CA ASP A 358 17.25 22.49 -0.01
C ASP A 358 16.72 23.57 -0.97
N LEU A 359 16.09 24.60 -0.43
CA LEU A 359 15.59 25.73 -1.20
C LEU A 359 16.73 26.52 -1.84
N TYR A 360 17.91 26.63 -1.20
CA TYR A 360 19.05 27.34 -1.78
C TYR A 360 19.55 26.65 -3.05
N HIS A 361 19.63 25.31 -3.07
CA HIS A 361 20.21 24.53 -4.18
C HIS A 361 19.28 24.26 -5.37
N ILE A 362 18.04 24.76 -5.38
CA ILE A 362 17.20 24.64 -6.59
C ILE A 362 17.38 25.83 -7.54
N ASN A 363 17.19 25.60 -8.84
CA ASN A 363 17.02 26.64 -9.84
C ASN A 363 15.74 27.47 -9.57
N PRO A 364 15.57 28.68 -10.16
CA PRO A 364 14.37 29.50 -9.98
C PRO A 364 13.04 28.75 -10.26
N GLU A 365 13.03 27.92 -11.30
CA GLU A 365 11.90 27.04 -11.71
C GLU A 365 11.94 25.65 -11.06
N GLY A 366 12.87 25.42 -10.14
CA GLY A 366 13.05 24.12 -9.48
C GLY A 366 12.00 23.86 -8.41
N ILE A 367 12.00 22.63 -7.90
CA ILE A 367 11.06 22.17 -6.88
C ILE A 367 11.80 21.50 -5.72
N VAL A 368 11.37 21.80 -4.49
CA VAL A 368 11.78 21.07 -3.30
C VAL A 368 10.60 20.23 -2.81
N SER A 369 10.85 18.97 -2.45
CA SER A 369 9.91 18.13 -1.73
C SER A 369 10.59 17.56 -0.50
N VAL A 370 10.20 18.01 0.69
CA VAL A 370 10.87 17.65 1.95
C VAL A 370 9.89 17.11 2.98
N VAL A 371 10.27 16.02 3.64
CA VAL A 371 9.52 15.46 4.78
C VAL A 371 9.94 16.14 6.08
N LEU A 372 8.97 16.59 6.88
CA LEU A 372 9.24 17.27 8.16
C LEU A 372 8.27 16.82 9.26
N PRO A 373 8.64 16.95 10.55
CA PRO A 373 7.67 16.82 11.63
C PRO A 373 6.71 18.02 11.67
N HIS A 374 5.46 17.82 12.11
CA HIS A 374 4.43 18.89 12.19
C HIS A 374 4.88 20.17 12.90
N GLY A 375 5.81 20.08 13.86
CA GLY A 375 6.22 21.24 14.65
C GLY A 375 6.74 22.43 13.83
N VAL A 376 7.32 22.21 12.65
CA VAL A 376 7.78 23.32 11.77
C VAL A 376 6.63 24.28 11.41
N LEU A 377 5.40 23.79 11.36
CA LEU A 377 4.22 24.54 10.94
C LEU A 377 3.80 25.62 11.95
N PHE A 378 4.10 25.44 13.24
CA PHE A 378 3.53 26.29 14.30
C PHE A 378 4.50 26.69 15.41
N ARG A 379 5.71 26.12 15.50
CA ARG A 379 6.70 26.56 16.48
C ARG A 379 7.04 28.05 16.32
N GLY A 380 7.20 28.75 17.45
CA GLY A 380 7.46 30.19 17.51
C GLY A 380 8.95 30.53 17.37
N GLY A 381 9.37 31.69 17.90
CA GLY A 381 10.78 32.08 17.97
C GLY A 381 11.44 32.28 16.60
N THR A 382 12.67 31.77 16.43
CA THR A 382 13.41 31.90 15.17
C THR A 382 12.77 31.11 14.04
N GLU A 383 12.17 29.95 14.31
CA GLU A 383 11.42 29.18 13.30
C GLU A 383 10.20 29.94 12.80
N GLY A 384 9.49 30.66 13.69
CA GLY A 384 8.40 31.55 13.29
C GLY A 384 8.86 32.68 12.36
N LYS A 385 10.06 33.23 12.58
CA LYS A 385 10.65 34.26 11.69
C LYS A 385 11.00 33.69 10.31
N ILE A 386 11.64 32.51 10.26
CA ILE A 386 11.96 31.82 9.01
C ILE A 386 10.70 31.49 8.23
N ARG A 387 9.69 30.92 8.91
CA ARG A 387 8.38 30.59 8.32
C ARG A 387 7.72 31.84 7.73
N LYS A 388 7.69 32.94 8.49
CA LYS A 388 7.20 34.23 7.99
C LYS A 388 7.95 34.68 6.75
N ALA A 389 9.29 34.61 6.73
CA ALA A 389 10.10 35.00 5.57
C ALA A 389 9.78 34.15 4.32
N LEU A 390 9.67 32.82 4.47
CA LEU A 390 9.29 31.91 3.38
C LEU A 390 7.89 32.19 2.82
N ILE A 391 6.93 32.53 3.69
CA ILE A 391 5.56 32.87 3.29
C ILE A 391 5.53 34.22 2.56
N GLU A 392 6.22 35.24 3.06
CA GLU A 392 6.24 36.58 2.44
C GLU A 392 7.00 36.60 1.12
N LYS A 393 8.02 35.74 0.98
CA LYS A 393 8.69 35.48 -0.31
C LYS A 393 7.87 34.58 -1.24
N ASN A 394 6.70 34.10 -0.81
CA ASN A 394 5.84 33.18 -1.54
C ASN A 394 6.60 31.94 -2.05
N GLN A 395 7.25 31.20 -1.15
CA GLN A 395 8.09 30.04 -1.53
C GLN A 395 7.56 28.70 -1.05
N ILE A 396 6.63 28.68 -0.10
CA ILE A 396 5.90 27.45 0.28
C ILE A 396 4.73 27.31 -0.69
N ASP A 397 4.67 26.20 -1.43
CA ASP A 397 3.63 25.95 -2.43
C ASP A 397 2.47 25.10 -1.90
N THR A 398 2.82 23.99 -1.23
CA THR A 398 1.86 22.99 -0.77
C THR A 398 2.35 22.36 0.55
N ILE A 399 1.42 22.07 1.46
CA ILE A 399 1.65 21.33 2.71
C ILE A 399 0.71 20.15 2.73
N ILE A 400 1.26 18.94 2.83
CA ILE A 400 0.52 17.68 2.85
C ILE A 400 0.73 17.03 4.22
N GLY A 401 -0.32 16.94 5.03
CA GLY A 401 -0.31 16.18 6.28
C GLY A 401 -0.43 14.69 6.01
N LEU A 402 0.53 13.90 6.48
CA LEU A 402 0.54 12.44 6.32
C LEU A 402 -0.14 11.75 7.51
N PRO A 403 -0.60 10.50 7.33
CA PRO A 403 -1.03 9.65 8.43
C PRO A 403 0.03 9.54 9.53
N TYR A 404 -0.43 9.42 10.78
CA TYR A 404 0.45 9.06 11.90
C TYR A 404 0.97 7.62 11.73
N ASN A 405 2.03 7.23 12.44
CA ASN A 405 2.66 5.89 12.33
C ASN A 405 3.02 5.43 10.90
N ILE A 406 3.24 6.38 9.99
CA ILE A 406 3.63 6.10 8.61
C ILE A 406 5.13 5.83 8.46
N PHE A 407 5.96 6.35 9.38
CA PHE A 407 7.41 6.10 9.39
C PHE A 407 7.80 4.98 10.34
N PHE A 408 8.87 4.26 10.00
CA PHE A 408 9.44 3.26 10.89
C PHE A 408 10.08 3.92 12.13
N GLY A 409 9.88 3.34 13.31
CA GLY A 409 10.54 3.79 14.55
C GLY A 409 10.00 5.08 15.17
N THR A 410 8.96 5.70 14.61
CA THR A 410 8.32 6.90 15.18
C THR A 410 6.84 6.97 14.85
N GLY A 411 6.01 7.32 15.84
CA GLY A 411 4.58 7.58 15.65
C GLY A 411 4.23 9.04 15.41
N ILE A 412 5.25 9.91 15.29
CA ILE A 412 5.06 11.35 15.12
C ILE A 412 4.36 11.62 13.76
N PRO A 413 3.29 12.43 13.74
CA PRO A 413 2.71 12.94 12.50
C PRO A 413 3.73 13.77 11.70
N THR A 414 3.79 13.52 10.40
CA THR A 414 4.75 14.13 9.48
C THR A 414 4.03 14.84 8.35
N ILE A 415 4.72 15.76 7.70
CA ILE A 415 4.23 16.45 6.51
C ILE A 415 5.20 16.25 5.36
N ILE A 416 4.69 16.41 4.14
CA ILE A 416 5.50 16.78 2.98
C ILE A 416 5.27 18.27 2.74
N MET A 417 6.35 19.05 2.71
CA MET A 417 6.33 20.45 2.31
C MET A 417 6.93 20.58 0.91
N ILE A 418 6.15 21.16 0.00
CA ILE A 418 6.60 21.49 -1.35
C ILE A 418 7.00 22.97 -1.39
N LEU A 419 8.23 23.25 -1.82
CA LEU A 419 8.72 24.62 -1.98
C LEU A 419 9.16 24.88 -3.43
N LYS A 420 9.04 26.15 -3.84
CA LYS A 420 9.48 26.66 -5.15
C LYS A 420 10.08 28.04 -4.94
N LYS A 421 11.14 28.38 -5.68
CA LYS A 421 11.72 29.74 -5.63
C LYS A 421 10.81 30.76 -6.30
N GLN A 422 10.20 30.38 -7.43
CA GLN A 422 9.24 31.19 -8.16
C GLN A 422 7.93 30.41 -8.31
N LYS A 423 6.82 31.11 -8.06
CA LYS A 423 5.46 30.58 -8.14
C LYS A 423 4.59 31.53 -8.96
N ASN A 424 3.69 30.96 -9.75
CA ASN A 424 2.70 31.72 -10.50
C ASN A 424 1.46 32.10 -9.65
N ASN A 425 1.29 31.44 -8.49
CA ASN A 425 0.18 31.58 -7.57
C ASN A 425 0.62 32.24 -6.24
N ASN A 426 -0.29 32.99 -5.60
CA ASN A 426 -0.07 33.69 -4.34
C ASN A 426 -0.90 33.07 -3.19
N ASP A 427 -0.79 31.75 -3.05
CA ASP A 427 -1.52 30.94 -2.07
C ASP A 427 -0.68 29.75 -1.61
N ILE A 428 -1.13 29.08 -0.56
CA ILE A 428 -0.60 27.78 -0.12
C ILE A 428 -1.73 26.77 -0.17
N LEU A 429 -1.50 25.63 -0.81
CA LEU A 429 -2.43 24.50 -0.77
C LEU A 429 -2.16 23.68 0.49
N PHE A 430 -3.18 23.48 1.31
CA PHE A 430 -3.18 22.55 2.44
C PHE A 430 -3.93 21.29 2.04
N VAL A 431 -3.31 20.13 2.25
CA VAL A 431 -3.93 18.81 2.07
C VAL A 431 -3.80 18.06 3.39
N ASP A 432 -4.92 17.65 3.99
CA ASP A 432 -4.95 16.79 5.17
C ASP A 432 -5.23 15.35 4.75
N ALA A 433 -4.17 14.56 4.58
CA ALA A 433 -4.26 13.14 4.26
C ALA A 433 -4.08 12.26 5.51
N SER A 434 -4.30 12.81 6.71
CA SER A 434 -4.09 12.08 7.98
C SER A 434 -4.99 10.85 8.15
N LEU A 435 -6.15 10.84 7.49
CA LEU A 435 -7.10 9.71 7.46
C LEU A 435 -6.96 8.82 6.21
N GLU A 436 -6.06 9.14 5.28
CA GLU A 436 -5.86 8.39 4.05
C GLU A 436 -4.88 7.24 4.26
N PHE A 437 -5.29 6.17 4.92
CA PHE A 437 -4.42 5.02 5.12
C PHE A 437 -5.19 3.70 5.25
N LYS A 438 -4.48 2.62 4.93
CA LYS A 438 -4.80 1.28 5.40
C LYS A 438 -3.92 0.94 6.59
N LYS A 439 -4.54 0.35 7.61
CA LYS A 439 -3.80 -0.13 8.79
C LYS A 439 -3.09 -1.45 8.44
N ASP A 440 -1.80 -1.51 8.72
CA ASP A 440 -0.97 -2.71 8.53
C ASP A 440 -0.18 -2.97 9.83
N GLY A 441 -0.74 -3.83 10.68
CA GLY A 441 -0.23 -4.08 12.03
C GLY A 441 -0.22 -2.80 12.88
N ASN A 442 0.98 -2.36 13.28
CA ASN A 442 1.19 -1.13 14.07
C ASN A 442 1.50 0.11 13.21
N LYS A 443 1.51 -0.03 11.89
CA LYS A 443 1.84 1.03 10.93
C LYS A 443 0.63 1.38 10.08
N ASN A 444 0.69 2.57 9.51
CA ASN A 444 -0.26 3.04 8.52
C ASN A 444 0.45 3.13 7.18
N ILE A 445 -0.18 2.60 6.13
CA ILE A 445 0.37 2.60 4.76
C ILE A 445 -0.57 3.41 3.85
N LEU A 446 0.02 4.18 2.93
CA LEU A 446 -0.77 4.75 1.84
C LEU A 446 -0.90 3.69 0.75
N GLU A 447 -2.14 3.37 0.38
CA GLU A 447 -2.41 2.55 -0.79
C GLU A 447 -2.21 3.37 -2.07
N LYS A 448 -2.19 2.69 -3.22
CA LYS A 448 -1.99 3.36 -4.53
C LYS A 448 -3.07 4.41 -4.80
N SER A 449 -4.31 4.11 -4.42
CA SER A 449 -5.44 5.05 -4.49
C SER A 449 -5.25 6.30 -3.63
N ASN A 450 -4.76 6.16 -2.39
CA ASN A 450 -4.48 7.31 -1.52
C ASN A 450 -3.41 8.21 -2.16
N ILE A 451 -2.33 7.62 -2.66
CA ILE A 451 -1.26 8.35 -3.34
C ILE A 451 -1.81 9.10 -4.56
N GLU A 452 -2.63 8.44 -5.39
CA GLU A 452 -3.22 9.05 -6.58
C GLU A 452 -4.20 10.17 -6.23
N LYS A 453 -5.02 10.00 -5.17
CA LYS A 453 -5.93 11.03 -4.65
C LYS A 453 -5.17 12.28 -4.22
N ILE A 454 -4.12 12.11 -3.42
CA ILE A 454 -3.28 13.22 -2.95
C ILE A 454 -2.59 13.88 -4.15
N PHE A 455 -1.94 13.11 -5.02
CA PHE A 455 -1.25 13.61 -6.20
C PHE A 455 -2.17 14.44 -7.10
N GLN A 456 -3.34 13.91 -7.48
CA GLN A 456 -4.31 14.61 -8.33
C GLN A 456 -4.80 15.92 -7.68
N THR A 457 -4.99 15.90 -6.35
CA THR A 457 -5.40 17.09 -5.59
C THR A 457 -4.33 18.17 -5.61
N VAL A 458 -3.06 17.79 -5.44
CA VAL A 458 -1.91 18.69 -5.49
C VAL A 458 -1.73 19.28 -6.89
N ILE A 459 -1.76 18.46 -7.94
CA ILE A 459 -1.56 18.93 -9.31
C ILE A 459 -2.71 19.82 -9.79
N LYS A 460 -3.96 19.49 -9.43
CA LYS A 460 -5.14 20.29 -9.82
C LYS A 460 -5.35 21.53 -8.95
N ARG A 461 -4.73 21.60 -7.76
CA ARG A 461 -4.89 22.68 -6.76
C ARG A 461 -6.36 23.06 -6.50
N LYS A 462 -7.21 22.07 -6.23
CA LYS A 462 -8.65 22.30 -5.98
C LYS A 462 -8.98 22.16 -4.49
N ASN A 463 -9.95 22.96 -4.04
CA ASN A 463 -10.59 22.76 -2.74
C ASN A 463 -11.38 21.45 -2.76
N VAL A 464 -11.22 20.64 -1.72
CA VAL A 464 -11.95 19.40 -1.50
C VAL A 464 -12.42 19.41 -0.05
N GLU A 465 -13.72 19.26 0.17
CA GLU A 465 -14.33 19.30 1.50
C GLU A 465 -13.63 18.30 2.44
N ASN A 466 -13.27 18.76 3.65
CA ASN A 466 -12.57 17.99 4.69
C ASN A 466 -11.21 17.37 4.29
N PHE A 467 -10.66 17.72 3.12
CA PHE A 467 -9.43 17.11 2.61
C PHE A 467 -8.39 18.11 2.11
N ALA A 468 -8.81 19.16 1.40
CA ALA A 468 -7.88 20.14 0.85
C ALA A 468 -8.46 21.56 0.74
N LYS A 469 -7.63 22.57 1.02
CA LYS A 469 -8.00 23.97 0.88
C LYS A 469 -6.83 24.80 0.34
N VAL A 470 -7.09 25.58 -0.70
CA VAL A 470 -6.20 26.65 -1.18
C VAL A 470 -6.43 27.88 -0.31
N VAL A 471 -5.38 28.32 0.38
CA VAL A 471 -5.45 29.39 1.38
C VAL A 471 -4.62 30.58 0.91
N SER A 472 -5.23 31.75 0.87
CA SER A 472 -4.55 32.99 0.50
C SER A 472 -3.48 33.40 1.52
N LEU A 473 -2.43 34.10 1.07
CA LEU A 473 -1.42 34.65 1.99
C LEU A 473 -2.02 35.61 3.02
N GLU A 474 -3.12 36.31 2.70
CA GLU A 474 -3.81 37.20 3.64
C GLU A 474 -4.46 36.45 4.80
N GLU A 475 -5.11 35.31 4.52
CA GLU A 475 -5.67 34.44 5.55
C GLU A 475 -4.56 33.89 6.47
N ILE A 476 -3.41 33.53 5.90
CA ILE A 476 -2.24 33.06 6.64
C ILE A 476 -1.63 34.17 7.52
N ARG A 477 -1.55 35.41 7.01
CA ARG A 477 -1.10 36.57 7.79
C ARG A 477 -2.03 36.83 8.99
N LYS A 478 -3.35 36.74 8.79
CA LYS A 478 -4.35 36.85 9.88
C LYS A 478 -4.21 35.72 10.91
N SER A 479 -3.77 34.55 10.49
CA SER A 479 -3.44 33.40 11.34
C SER A 479 -2.03 33.49 11.96
N GLU A 480 -1.40 34.67 11.95
CA GLU A 480 -0.05 34.91 12.49
C GLU A 480 1.02 33.98 11.91
N TYR A 481 0.92 33.67 10.61
CA TYR A 481 1.83 32.76 9.91
C TYR A 481 1.83 31.34 10.48
N ASN A 482 0.79 30.93 11.21
CA ASN A 482 0.64 29.56 11.71
C ASN A 482 0.14 28.65 10.58
N LEU A 483 0.93 27.66 10.20
CA LEU A 483 0.62 26.73 9.11
C LEU A 483 0.04 25.40 9.63
N ASN A 484 -0.45 25.34 10.87
CA ASN A 484 -1.09 24.13 11.38
C ASN A 484 -2.30 23.78 10.50
N ILE A 485 -2.30 22.58 9.92
CA ILE A 485 -3.25 22.13 8.89
C ILE A 485 -4.70 22.25 9.40
N ASN A 486 -4.95 21.87 10.66
CA ASN A 486 -6.27 21.89 11.29
C ASN A 486 -6.91 23.28 11.39
N ARG A 487 -6.14 24.36 11.15
CA ARG A 487 -6.69 25.73 11.07
C ARG A 487 -7.39 26.01 9.73
N TYR A 488 -7.08 25.22 8.70
CA TYR A 488 -7.50 25.47 7.33
C TYR A 488 -8.33 24.32 6.74
N VAL A 489 -8.02 23.08 7.13
CA VAL A 489 -8.71 21.87 6.71
C VAL A 489 -9.05 21.09 7.98
N ASN A 490 -10.29 20.62 8.13
CA ASN A 490 -10.66 19.75 9.23
C ASN A 490 -11.07 18.39 8.69
N ALA A 491 -10.20 17.39 8.82
CA ALA A 491 -10.49 16.02 8.43
C ALA A 491 -11.29 15.24 9.50
N SER A 492 -11.56 15.81 10.68
CA SER A 492 -12.18 15.04 11.78
C SER A 492 -13.60 14.55 11.45
N GLU A 493 -13.90 13.31 11.82
CA GLU A 493 -15.27 12.81 11.90
C GLU A 493 -16.12 13.77 12.74
N LYS A 494 -17.30 14.15 12.22
CA LYS A 494 -18.28 14.90 13.02
C LYS A 494 -18.59 14.05 14.25
N LYS A 495 -18.50 14.66 15.43
CA LYS A 495 -19.06 14.04 16.63
C LYS A 495 -20.55 13.85 16.42
N GLU A 496 -21.04 12.68 16.80
CA GLU A 496 -22.47 12.42 16.80
C GLU A 496 -23.15 13.39 17.79
N GLU A 497 -23.97 14.29 17.26
CA GLU A 497 -24.79 15.19 18.05
C GLU A 497 -26.17 14.52 18.26
N LEU A 498 -26.67 14.55 19.50
CA LEU A 498 -28.00 14.06 19.83
C LEU A 498 -28.99 15.23 19.77
N ASP A 499 -30.01 15.13 18.91
CA ASP A 499 -31.09 16.10 18.85
C ASP A 499 -32.21 15.72 19.83
N VAL A 500 -32.34 16.50 20.89
CA VAL A 500 -33.31 16.25 21.97
C VAL A 500 -34.75 16.28 21.47
N TYR A 501 -35.08 17.18 20.54
CA TYR A 501 -36.43 17.31 20.02
C TYR A 501 -36.79 16.10 19.14
N GLY A 502 -35.86 15.67 18.28
CA GLY A 502 -36.02 14.50 17.45
C GLY A 502 -36.28 13.24 18.27
N LEU A 503 -35.54 13.05 19.37
CA LEU A 503 -35.73 11.94 20.32
C LEU A 503 -37.06 11.98 21.07
N LEU A 504 -37.61 13.18 21.32
CA LEU A 504 -38.90 13.32 22.00
C LEU A 504 -40.08 13.04 21.08
N TYR A 505 -39.98 13.36 19.79
CA TYR A 505 -41.11 13.35 18.86
C TYR A 505 -40.99 12.35 17.70
N SER A 506 -40.00 11.46 17.76
CA SER A 506 -39.66 10.51 16.69
C SER A 506 -39.45 11.17 15.32
N GLN A 507 -38.67 12.25 15.31
CA GLN A 507 -38.43 13.06 14.12
C GLN A 507 -36.93 13.18 13.84
N ILE A 508 -36.55 13.09 12.57
CA ILE A 508 -35.17 13.19 12.14
C ILE A 508 -34.85 14.66 11.81
N PRO A 509 -33.81 15.25 12.41
CA PRO A 509 -33.32 16.58 12.05
C PRO A 509 -32.92 16.66 10.57
N ASN A 510 -33.35 17.72 9.88
CA ASN A 510 -33.05 17.91 8.46
C ASN A 510 -31.54 18.05 8.19
N ASN A 511 -30.75 18.56 9.14
CA ASN A 511 -29.29 18.67 9.03
C ASN A 511 -28.58 17.31 8.98
N GLU A 512 -29.11 16.26 9.63
CA GLU A 512 -28.60 14.88 9.51
C GLU A 512 -28.98 14.26 8.14
N LEU A 513 -30.16 14.58 7.61
CA LEU A 513 -30.55 14.16 6.26
C LEU A 513 -29.77 14.90 5.16
N ASP A 514 -29.33 16.13 5.44
CA ASP A 514 -28.52 16.95 4.52
C ASP A 514 -27.08 16.42 4.37
N GLU A 515 -26.65 15.48 5.20
CA GLU A 515 -25.38 14.75 4.97
C GLU A 515 -25.40 13.96 3.66
N PHE A 516 -26.60 13.59 3.18
CA PHE A 516 -26.81 12.92 1.91
C PHE A 516 -27.28 13.88 0.80
N LYS A 517 -27.05 15.20 0.93
CA LYS A 517 -27.49 16.24 -0.03
C LYS A 517 -27.12 15.91 -1.47
N ASP A 518 -25.91 15.38 -1.72
CA ASP A 518 -25.45 15.11 -3.08
C ASP A 518 -26.24 13.97 -3.72
N PHE A 519 -26.59 12.94 -2.93
CA PHE A 519 -27.50 11.88 -3.34
C PHE A 519 -28.91 12.40 -3.59
N TRP A 520 -29.45 13.20 -2.66
CA TRP A 520 -30.78 13.78 -2.79
C TRP A 520 -30.96 14.74 -3.96
N ASN A 521 -29.91 15.51 -4.27
CA ASN A 521 -29.90 16.40 -5.42
C ASN A 521 -29.92 15.63 -6.74
N MET A 522 -29.37 14.41 -6.75
CA MET A 522 -29.34 13.53 -7.91
C MET A 522 -30.63 12.71 -8.08
N PHE A 523 -31.29 12.35 -6.97
CA PHE A 523 -32.52 11.56 -6.95
C PHE A 523 -33.65 12.24 -6.15
N PRO A 524 -34.14 13.42 -6.59
CA PRO A 524 -35.15 14.17 -5.84
C PRO A 524 -36.50 13.44 -5.74
N THR A 525 -36.85 12.59 -6.72
CA THR A 525 -38.08 11.79 -6.63
C THR A 525 -37.96 10.69 -5.58
N LEU A 526 -36.78 10.07 -5.47
CA LEU A 526 -36.48 9.06 -4.46
C LEU A 526 -36.54 9.66 -3.06
N LYS A 527 -35.98 10.87 -2.85
CA LYS A 527 -36.14 11.61 -1.57
C LYS A 527 -37.61 11.76 -1.20
N LYS A 528 -38.48 12.16 -2.14
CA LYS A 528 -39.93 12.32 -1.86
C LYS A 528 -40.62 10.98 -1.54
N GLN A 529 -40.14 9.88 -2.10
CA GLN A 529 -40.69 8.55 -1.86
C GLN A 529 -40.28 7.98 -0.50
N LEU A 530 -39.12 8.36 0.03
CA LEU A 530 -38.55 7.87 1.29
C LEU A 530 -38.73 8.82 2.47
N VAL A 531 -38.69 10.13 2.25
CA VAL A 531 -38.70 11.17 3.29
C VAL A 531 -40.00 11.96 3.23
N GLU A 532 -40.63 12.15 4.37
CA GLU A 532 -41.77 13.05 4.57
C GLU A 532 -41.34 14.26 5.39
N LYS A 533 -41.50 15.46 4.82
CA LYS A 533 -41.17 16.71 5.52
C LYS A 533 -42.27 17.05 6.51
N ILE A 534 -41.91 17.19 7.80
CA ILE A 534 -42.84 17.63 8.85
C ILE A 534 -42.84 19.16 8.96
N ASN A 535 -41.65 19.76 9.04
CA ASN A 535 -41.47 21.20 9.10
C ASN A 535 -40.10 21.60 8.51
N ASP A 536 -39.69 22.86 8.65
CA ASP A 536 -38.43 23.35 8.08
C ASP A 536 -37.18 22.77 8.74
N SER A 537 -37.30 22.23 9.96
CA SER A 537 -36.20 21.67 10.75
C SER A 537 -36.21 20.15 10.83
N TYR A 538 -37.37 19.49 10.64
CA TYR A 538 -37.54 18.05 10.90
C TYR A 538 -38.32 17.33 9.81
N SER A 539 -37.99 16.05 9.62
CA SER A 539 -38.61 15.11 8.69
C SER A 539 -38.76 13.71 9.32
N VAL A 540 -39.49 12.81 8.68
CA VAL A 540 -39.57 11.39 9.04
C VAL A 540 -39.28 10.50 7.83
N LEU A 541 -38.69 9.34 8.09
CA LEU A 541 -38.55 8.29 7.07
C LEU A 541 -39.84 7.47 7.00
N LYS A 542 -40.34 7.24 5.79
CA LYS A 542 -41.54 6.44 5.55
C LYS A 542 -41.24 4.97 5.83
N ASP A 543 -42.24 4.24 6.32
CA ASP A 543 -42.12 2.81 6.60
C ASP A 543 -42.17 1.99 5.31
N LYS A 544 -41.03 1.94 4.62
CA LYS A 544 -40.81 1.23 3.36
C LYS A 544 -39.42 0.64 3.34
N ASP A 545 -39.25 -0.44 2.60
CA ASP A 545 -37.93 -0.95 2.28
C ASP A 545 -37.21 0.05 1.34
N ILE A 546 -36.10 0.61 1.80
CA ILE A 546 -35.34 1.64 1.10
C ILE A 546 -34.77 1.10 -0.21
N LEU A 547 -34.30 -0.15 -0.22
CA LEU A 547 -33.70 -0.79 -1.39
C LEU A 547 -34.78 -1.07 -2.44
N GLU A 548 -35.92 -1.64 -2.04
CA GLU A 548 -37.03 -1.92 -2.96
C GLU A 548 -37.54 -0.65 -3.66
N VAL A 549 -37.70 0.45 -2.90
CA VAL A 549 -38.12 1.74 -3.46
C VAL A 549 -37.05 2.31 -4.39
N ALA A 550 -35.77 2.20 -4.04
CA ALA A 550 -34.69 2.70 -4.88
C ALA A 550 -34.55 1.92 -6.20
N PHE A 551 -34.62 0.58 -6.16
CA PHE A 551 -34.52 -0.27 -7.37
C PHE A 551 -35.73 -0.19 -8.29
N THR A 552 -36.85 0.40 -7.83
CA THR A 552 -38.03 0.67 -8.66
C THR A 552 -38.13 2.13 -9.11
N ASN A 553 -37.21 3.00 -8.66
CA ASN A 553 -37.20 4.42 -8.99
C ASN A 553 -36.59 4.68 -10.39
N GLU A 554 -37.29 5.44 -11.24
CA GLU A 554 -36.87 5.72 -12.61
C GLU A 554 -35.53 6.50 -12.69
N GLU A 555 -35.30 7.46 -11.80
CA GLU A 555 -34.06 8.26 -11.78
C GLU A 555 -32.85 7.38 -11.45
N PHE A 556 -33.01 6.49 -10.44
CA PHE A 556 -31.95 5.57 -10.03
C PHE A 556 -31.67 4.50 -11.10
N ILE A 557 -32.72 3.90 -11.70
CA ILE A 557 -32.55 2.95 -12.82
C ILE A 557 -31.84 3.60 -14.01
N SER A 558 -32.19 4.84 -14.33
CA SER A 558 -31.54 5.61 -15.39
C SER A 558 -30.05 5.84 -15.10
N TYR A 559 -29.72 6.17 -13.84
CA TYR A 559 -28.34 6.29 -13.38
C TYR A 559 -27.57 4.96 -13.51
N LEU A 560 -28.12 3.84 -13.05
CA LEU A 560 -27.49 2.51 -13.17
C LEU A 560 -27.18 2.17 -14.63
N ASN A 561 -28.12 2.43 -15.54
CA ASN A 561 -27.92 2.19 -16.97
C ASN A 561 -26.85 3.11 -17.56
N SER A 562 -26.83 4.38 -17.18
CA SER A 562 -25.78 5.33 -17.57
C SER A 562 -24.41 4.89 -17.07
N PHE A 563 -24.32 4.48 -15.81
CA PHE A 563 -23.09 3.97 -15.19
C PHE A 563 -22.57 2.73 -15.93
N LYS A 564 -23.43 1.74 -16.20
CA LYS A 564 -23.08 0.55 -17.01
C LYS A 564 -22.57 0.93 -18.40
N ASN A 565 -23.19 1.91 -19.06
CA ASN A 565 -22.77 2.36 -20.38
C ASN A 565 -21.37 3.01 -20.39
N LYS A 566 -20.95 3.71 -19.32
CA LYS A 566 -19.60 4.31 -19.20
C LYS A 566 -18.48 3.27 -19.34
N PHE A 567 -18.72 2.02 -18.91
CA PHE A 567 -17.73 0.95 -18.90
C PHE A 567 -17.86 -0.04 -20.07
N LYS A 568 -18.82 0.16 -20.99
CA LYS A 568 -19.07 -0.77 -22.11
C LYS A 568 -17.84 -1.01 -22.99
N ASP A 569 -17.04 0.03 -23.22
CA ASP A 569 -15.82 -0.05 -24.02
C ASP A 569 -14.56 -0.32 -23.17
N PHE A 570 -14.67 -0.31 -21.83
CA PHE A 570 -13.55 -0.59 -20.93
C PHE A 570 -13.10 -2.05 -21.01
N SER A 571 -14.04 -2.99 -21.19
CA SER A 571 -13.72 -4.41 -21.47
C SER A 571 -12.82 -4.54 -22.70
N LYS A 572 -13.20 -3.89 -23.81
CA LYS A 572 -12.42 -3.93 -25.05
C LYS A 572 -11.05 -3.28 -24.88
N PHE A 573 -10.98 -2.18 -24.12
CA PHE A 573 -9.70 -1.54 -23.78
C PHE A 573 -8.77 -2.52 -23.04
N LEU A 574 -9.29 -3.20 -22.01
CA LEU A 574 -8.54 -4.20 -21.24
C LEU A 574 -8.13 -5.39 -22.11
N GLU A 575 -9.03 -5.91 -22.95
CA GLU A 575 -8.70 -6.99 -23.89
C GLU A 575 -7.57 -6.57 -24.84
N ASN A 576 -7.61 -5.37 -25.41
CA ASN A 576 -6.57 -4.91 -26.33
C ASN A 576 -5.22 -4.67 -25.65
N LYS A 577 -5.20 -4.39 -24.34
CA LYS A 577 -4.01 -4.01 -23.57
C LYS A 577 -3.41 -5.17 -22.77
N SER A 578 -4.24 -5.88 -22.01
CA SER A 578 -3.87 -7.04 -21.19
C SER A 578 -3.49 -8.27 -22.03
N LEU A 579 -3.92 -8.34 -23.30
CA LEU A 579 -3.59 -9.44 -24.21
C LEU A 579 -2.40 -9.12 -25.15
N ASN A 580 -1.79 -7.94 -25.01
CA ASN A 580 -0.61 -7.56 -25.77
C ASN A 580 0.65 -7.69 -24.90
N GLU A 581 1.37 -8.80 -25.08
CA GLU A 581 2.59 -9.14 -24.31
C GLU A 581 3.65 -8.03 -24.34
N ASN A 582 3.75 -7.26 -25.42
CA ASN A 582 4.71 -6.14 -25.52
C ASN A 582 4.33 -4.94 -24.63
N LEU A 583 3.05 -4.79 -24.27
CA LEU A 583 2.56 -3.75 -23.37
C LEU A 583 2.59 -4.17 -21.89
N ILE A 584 2.46 -5.47 -21.61
CA ILE A 584 2.47 -6.04 -20.25
C ILE A 584 3.80 -5.79 -19.54
N TYR A 585 4.92 -5.92 -20.27
CA TYR A 585 6.27 -5.66 -19.73
C TYR A 585 6.70 -4.20 -19.85
N SER A 586 5.91 -3.36 -20.51
CA SER A 586 6.12 -1.92 -20.49
C SER A 586 5.66 -1.38 -19.14
N ILE A 587 6.45 -0.50 -18.54
CA ILE A 587 6.27 0.13 -17.21
C ILE A 587 4.89 0.84 -17.02
N ASN A 588 4.03 0.89 -18.05
CA ASN A 588 2.87 1.77 -18.13
C ASN A 588 1.50 1.08 -18.17
N LEU A 589 1.37 -0.26 -18.16
CA LEU A 589 0.04 -0.90 -18.25
C LEU A 589 -0.88 -0.50 -17.08
N GLU A 590 -0.37 -0.56 -15.86
CA GLU A 590 -1.13 -0.17 -14.66
C GLU A 590 -1.56 1.29 -14.72
N GLU A 591 -0.61 2.20 -14.99
CA GLU A 591 -0.90 3.65 -15.02
C GLU A 591 -1.85 4.02 -16.14
N LEU A 592 -1.70 3.46 -17.34
CA LEU A 592 -2.62 3.68 -18.45
C LEU A 592 -4.02 3.15 -18.14
N THR A 593 -4.11 1.97 -17.53
CA THR A 593 -5.40 1.37 -17.16
C THR A 593 -6.11 2.21 -16.12
N ILE A 594 -5.39 2.69 -15.11
CA ILE A 594 -5.97 3.51 -14.04
C ILE A 594 -6.33 4.91 -14.56
N LYS A 595 -5.50 5.50 -15.42
CA LYS A 595 -5.83 6.77 -16.07
C LYS A 595 -7.10 6.65 -16.91
N GLU A 596 -7.22 5.60 -17.72
CA GLU A 596 -8.41 5.33 -18.53
C GLU A 596 -9.62 5.07 -17.62
N PHE A 597 -9.46 4.30 -16.55
CA PHE A 597 -10.51 4.03 -15.57
C PHE A 597 -11.01 5.31 -14.89
N LEU A 598 -10.10 6.11 -14.34
CA LEU A 598 -10.43 7.36 -13.64
C LEU A 598 -11.09 8.40 -14.58
N SER A 599 -10.80 8.36 -15.88
CA SER A 599 -11.47 9.21 -16.88
C SER A 599 -12.96 8.90 -17.01
N LYS A 600 -13.40 7.67 -16.70
CA LYS A 600 -14.83 7.29 -16.70
C LYS A 600 -15.61 7.91 -15.54
N PHE A 601 -14.91 8.47 -14.54
CA PHE A 601 -15.49 9.11 -13.35
C PHE A 601 -15.41 10.65 -13.38
N GLU A 602 -15.16 11.29 -14.53
CA GLU A 602 -15.05 12.76 -14.59
C GLU A 602 -16.33 13.48 -14.13
N ASP A 603 -17.50 12.94 -14.49
CA ASP A 603 -18.83 13.48 -14.12
C ASP A 603 -19.49 12.70 -12.96
N GLU A 604 -18.79 11.76 -12.34
CA GLU A 604 -19.34 10.93 -11.26
C GLU A 604 -19.13 11.58 -9.88
N LYS A 605 -20.18 11.60 -9.06
CA LYS A 605 -20.19 12.27 -7.74
C LYS A 605 -20.51 11.36 -6.57
N LEU A 606 -21.20 10.25 -6.81
CA LEU A 606 -21.63 9.35 -5.72
C LEU A 606 -20.52 8.39 -5.33
N ILE A 607 -19.86 7.82 -6.33
CA ILE A 607 -18.85 6.80 -6.12
C ILE A 607 -17.48 7.44 -5.90
N ASP A 608 -16.81 7.06 -4.81
CA ASP A 608 -15.41 7.40 -4.58
C ASP A 608 -14.53 6.68 -5.61
N LYS A 609 -14.21 7.40 -6.69
CA LYS A 609 -13.41 6.88 -7.81
C LYS A 609 -12.02 6.41 -7.39
N PHE A 610 -11.45 6.91 -6.29
CA PHE A 610 -10.12 6.48 -5.85
C PHE A 610 -10.21 5.15 -5.12
N LYS A 611 -11.23 4.96 -4.27
CA LYS A 611 -11.53 3.63 -3.70
C LYS A 611 -11.84 2.60 -4.81
N ALA A 612 -12.62 2.99 -5.82
CA ALA A 612 -12.88 2.14 -6.97
C ALA A 612 -11.59 1.82 -7.75
N ALA A 613 -10.69 2.78 -7.91
CA ALA A 613 -9.40 2.56 -8.55
C ALA A 613 -8.49 1.63 -7.73
N GLN A 614 -8.59 1.62 -6.40
CA GLN A 614 -7.86 0.66 -5.56
C GLN A 614 -8.22 -0.78 -5.92
N TYR A 615 -9.50 -1.05 -6.12
CA TYR A 615 -9.94 -2.37 -6.57
C TYR A 615 -9.32 -2.76 -7.92
N VAL A 616 -9.26 -1.82 -8.88
CA VAL A 616 -8.59 -2.05 -10.17
C VAL A 616 -7.09 -2.29 -9.99
N TYR A 617 -6.41 -1.55 -9.12
CA TYR A 617 -5.00 -1.78 -8.79
C TYR A 617 -4.75 -3.18 -8.25
N ASP A 618 -5.56 -3.62 -7.28
CA ASP A 618 -5.44 -4.93 -6.66
C ASP A 618 -5.74 -6.04 -7.66
N HIS A 619 -6.71 -5.82 -8.56
CA HIS A 619 -7.05 -6.78 -9.60
C HIS A 619 -5.95 -6.88 -10.68
N LEU A 620 -5.36 -5.76 -11.11
CA LEU A 620 -4.23 -5.75 -12.04
C LEU A 620 -3.04 -6.54 -11.50
N LYS A 621 -2.83 -6.54 -10.18
CA LYS A 621 -1.79 -7.38 -9.55
C LYS A 621 -2.04 -8.86 -9.78
N ILE A 622 -3.29 -9.33 -9.71
CA ILE A 622 -3.66 -10.72 -10.01
C ILE A 622 -3.31 -11.06 -11.47
N ILE A 623 -3.65 -10.17 -12.40
CA ILE A 623 -3.33 -10.34 -13.83
C ILE A 623 -1.82 -10.47 -14.03
N LEU A 624 -1.03 -9.59 -13.42
CA LEU A 624 0.43 -9.62 -13.50
C LEU A 624 1.02 -10.88 -12.89
N GLU A 625 0.49 -11.36 -11.76
CA GLU A 625 0.94 -12.61 -11.13
C GLU A 625 0.63 -13.85 -11.98
N ASP A 626 -0.54 -13.90 -12.61
CA ASP A 626 -0.91 -14.98 -13.53
C ASP A 626 -0.03 -14.94 -14.79
N LEU A 627 0.19 -13.76 -15.37
CA LEU A 627 1.07 -13.60 -16.53
C LEU A 627 2.51 -14.00 -16.22
N ASP A 628 3.04 -13.62 -15.05
CA ASP A 628 4.36 -14.05 -14.60
C ASP A 628 4.44 -15.57 -14.45
N LEU A 629 3.37 -16.21 -13.96
CA LEU A 629 3.30 -17.67 -13.84
C LEU A 629 3.30 -18.36 -15.21
N ILE A 630 2.49 -17.86 -16.16
CA ILE A 630 2.44 -18.32 -17.56
C ILE A 630 3.84 -18.27 -18.18
N ASN A 631 4.50 -17.10 -18.07
CA ASN A 631 5.84 -16.90 -18.61
C ASN A 631 6.89 -17.79 -17.93
N SER A 632 6.75 -18.06 -16.63
CA SER A 632 7.69 -18.93 -15.91
C SER A 632 7.63 -20.39 -16.34
N GLU A 633 6.54 -20.83 -16.95
CA GLU A 633 6.43 -22.16 -17.57
C GLU A 633 6.86 -22.15 -19.04
N GLY A 634 7.42 -21.04 -19.54
CA GLY A 634 7.87 -20.90 -20.94
C GLY A 634 6.74 -20.69 -21.94
N MET A 635 5.53 -20.35 -21.46
CA MET A 635 4.35 -20.11 -22.28
C MET A 635 4.09 -18.61 -22.44
N SER A 636 3.17 -18.27 -23.32
CA SER A 636 2.72 -16.91 -23.54
C SER A 636 1.19 -16.88 -23.60
N PHE A 637 0.53 -15.73 -23.38
CA PHE A 637 -0.93 -15.67 -23.49
C PHE A 637 -1.39 -16.09 -24.90
N ASN A 638 -0.59 -15.78 -25.91
CA ASN A 638 -0.88 -16.17 -27.29
C ASN A 638 -0.66 -17.66 -27.56
N ASN A 639 0.23 -18.33 -26.82
CA ASN A 639 0.53 -19.76 -26.95
C ASN A 639 0.56 -20.46 -25.58
N LEU A 640 -0.56 -21.09 -25.20
CA LEU A 640 -0.75 -21.77 -23.91
C LEU A 640 -0.74 -23.30 -24.06
N GLU A 641 0.35 -23.85 -24.60
CA GLU A 641 0.58 -25.31 -24.65
C GLU A 641 0.48 -25.94 -23.25
N ASN A 642 0.02 -27.20 -23.13
CA ASN A 642 -0.21 -27.88 -21.85
C ASN A 642 -1.21 -27.16 -20.89
N SER A 643 -2.30 -26.64 -21.45
CA SER A 643 -3.29 -25.81 -20.74
C SER A 643 -3.84 -26.44 -19.46
N ASN A 644 -4.04 -27.76 -19.39
CA ASN A 644 -4.51 -28.48 -18.20
C ASN A 644 -3.61 -28.27 -16.96
N LYS A 645 -2.28 -28.35 -17.13
CA LYS A 645 -1.33 -28.19 -16.02
C LYS A 645 -1.31 -26.75 -15.53
N LEU A 646 -1.48 -25.79 -16.43
CA LEU A 646 -1.50 -24.37 -16.09
C LEU A 646 -2.82 -23.98 -15.42
N LEU A 647 -3.94 -24.54 -15.90
CA LEU A 647 -5.27 -24.33 -15.35
C LEU A 647 -5.33 -24.67 -13.86
N THR A 648 -4.80 -25.84 -13.47
CA THR A 648 -4.76 -26.27 -12.06
C THR A 648 -3.82 -25.46 -11.17
N LYS A 649 -2.90 -24.67 -11.74
CA LYS A 649 -2.03 -23.76 -10.99
C LYS A 649 -2.63 -22.36 -10.81
N ILE A 650 -3.43 -21.90 -11.78
CA ILE A 650 -4.01 -20.54 -11.81
C ILE A 650 -5.39 -20.49 -11.14
N PHE A 651 -6.17 -21.56 -11.26
CA PHE A 651 -7.55 -21.63 -10.82
C PHE A 651 -7.71 -22.69 -9.75
N ASP A 652 -8.42 -22.33 -8.68
CA ASP A 652 -8.98 -23.32 -7.76
C ASP A 652 -10.29 -23.90 -8.32
N ASP A 653 -10.76 -24.97 -7.70
CA ASP A 653 -12.00 -25.64 -8.11
C ASP A 653 -13.22 -24.71 -8.04
N LEU A 654 -13.23 -23.79 -7.07
CA LEU A 654 -14.33 -22.83 -6.87
C LEU A 654 -14.45 -21.91 -8.09
N LYS A 655 -13.34 -21.33 -8.57
CA LYS A 655 -13.35 -20.43 -9.74
C LYS A 655 -13.72 -21.14 -11.03
N ILE A 656 -13.35 -22.41 -11.19
CA ILE A 656 -13.80 -23.22 -12.33
C ILE A 656 -15.32 -23.44 -12.26
N GLN A 657 -15.84 -23.74 -11.08
CA GLN A 657 -17.27 -23.97 -10.85
C GLN A 657 -18.09 -22.70 -11.06
N GLU A 658 -17.63 -21.54 -10.56
CA GLU A 658 -18.25 -20.24 -10.77
C GLU A 658 -18.38 -19.90 -12.27
N PHE A 659 -17.36 -20.23 -13.07
CA PHE A 659 -17.35 -19.94 -14.51
C PHE A 659 -18.15 -20.96 -15.35
N LYS A 660 -17.83 -22.26 -15.26
CA LYS A 660 -18.41 -23.29 -16.15
C LYS A 660 -19.67 -23.94 -15.59
N PHE A 661 -19.84 -23.98 -14.26
CA PHE A 661 -20.87 -24.77 -13.58
C PHE A 661 -21.76 -23.92 -12.66
N LYS A 662 -21.93 -22.62 -12.99
CA LYS A 662 -22.74 -21.67 -12.20
C LYS A 662 -24.12 -22.21 -11.85
N SER A 663 -24.84 -22.81 -12.82
CA SER A 663 -26.17 -23.39 -12.57
C SER A 663 -26.16 -24.55 -11.57
N ASP A 664 -25.08 -25.32 -11.49
CA ASP A 664 -24.97 -26.40 -10.50
C ASP A 664 -24.62 -25.86 -9.10
N LEU A 665 -23.85 -24.76 -9.01
CA LEU A 665 -23.66 -23.99 -7.77
C LEU A 665 -24.97 -23.38 -7.27
N GLU A 666 -25.72 -22.70 -8.15
CA GLU A 666 -27.03 -22.10 -7.83
C GLU A 666 -28.03 -23.15 -7.31
N LYS A 667 -28.01 -24.39 -7.83
CA LYS A 667 -28.81 -25.49 -7.28
C LYS A 667 -28.38 -25.88 -5.88
N ILE A 668 -27.08 -25.83 -5.56
CA ILE A 668 -26.60 -26.13 -4.21
C ILE A 668 -27.04 -25.02 -3.26
N GLU A 669 -26.82 -23.76 -3.65
CA GLU A 669 -27.21 -22.57 -2.88
C GLU A 669 -28.71 -22.53 -2.60
N ASP A 670 -29.56 -22.82 -3.59
CA ASP A 670 -31.01 -22.90 -3.43
C ASP A 670 -31.43 -23.96 -2.38
N GLN A 671 -30.76 -25.12 -2.35
CA GLN A 671 -31.04 -26.15 -1.35
C GLN A 671 -30.49 -25.75 0.03
N GLU A 672 -29.33 -25.10 0.09
CA GLU A 672 -28.75 -24.58 1.33
C GLU A 672 -29.61 -23.47 1.94
N SER A 673 -30.18 -22.59 1.12
CA SER A 673 -31.16 -21.57 1.52
C SER A 673 -32.42 -22.22 2.11
N LYS A 674 -32.98 -23.23 1.45
CA LYS A 674 -34.14 -23.98 1.97
C LYS A 674 -33.85 -24.63 3.32
N VAL A 675 -32.64 -25.16 3.50
CA VAL A 675 -32.19 -25.72 4.80
C VAL A 675 -32.10 -24.62 5.85
N ALA A 676 -31.56 -23.45 5.51
CA ALA A 676 -31.47 -22.31 6.43
C ALA A 676 -32.88 -21.83 6.86
N ASP A 677 -33.80 -21.67 5.92
CA ASP A 677 -35.19 -21.27 6.19
C ASP A 677 -35.90 -22.27 7.10
N LEU A 678 -35.76 -23.57 6.82
CA LEU A 678 -36.33 -24.62 7.66
C LEU A 678 -35.71 -24.67 9.06
N LYS A 679 -34.41 -24.39 9.19
CA LYS A 679 -33.75 -24.27 10.50
C LYS A 679 -34.26 -23.06 11.28
N ALA A 680 -34.48 -21.92 10.61
CA ALA A 680 -35.05 -20.73 11.24
C ALA A 680 -36.46 -21.01 11.76
N LYS A 681 -37.32 -21.66 10.96
CA LYS A 681 -38.66 -22.10 11.39
C LYS A 681 -38.63 -23.09 12.56
N ILE A 682 -37.69 -24.04 12.56
CA ILE A 682 -37.51 -24.95 13.69
C ILE A 682 -37.14 -24.17 14.96
N LYS A 683 -36.27 -23.17 14.84
CA LYS A 683 -35.86 -22.33 15.97
C LYS A 683 -37.04 -21.51 16.50
N GLU A 684 -37.80 -20.87 15.63
CA GLU A 684 -39.01 -20.11 15.99
C GLU A 684 -40.03 -21.01 16.73
N ASN A 685 -40.35 -22.17 16.15
CA ASN A 685 -41.24 -23.15 16.77
C ASN A 685 -40.68 -23.71 18.08
N TYR A 686 -39.36 -23.78 18.24
CA TYR A 686 -38.72 -24.21 19.48
C TYR A 686 -38.81 -23.13 20.56
N ASP A 687 -38.52 -21.87 20.19
CA ASP A 687 -38.54 -20.73 21.11
C ASP A 687 -39.95 -20.50 21.69
N SER A 688 -41.02 -20.84 20.94
CA SER A 688 -42.42 -20.82 21.39
C SER A 688 -42.82 -21.94 22.35
N LEU A 689 -42.00 -22.98 22.54
CA LEU A 689 -42.30 -24.06 23.50
C LEU A 689 -42.06 -23.60 24.95
N SER A 690 -42.79 -24.19 25.89
CA SER A 690 -42.54 -23.98 27.33
C SER A 690 -41.19 -24.55 27.77
N GLU A 691 -40.60 -23.99 28.82
CA GLU A 691 -39.30 -24.43 29.35
C GLU A 691 -39.31 -25.91 29.79
N ASP A 692 -40.42 -26.40 30.33
CA ASP A 692 -40.56 -27.80 30.76
C ASP A 692 -40.45 -28.79 29.58
N ILE A 693 -41.00 -28.41 28.42
CA ILE A 693 -40.93 -29.20 27.18
C ILE A 693 -39.55 -29.10 26.54
N LYS A 694 -38.96 -27.91 26.55
CA LYS A 694 -37.58 -27.68 26.09
C LYS A 694 -36.58 -28.54 26.87
N ASP A 695 -36.75 -28.68 28.19
CA ASP A 695 -35.91 -29.53 29.03
C ASP A 695 -36.06 -31.02 28.69
N ASN A 696 -37.25 -31.48 28.34
CA ASN A 696 -37.53 -32.87 27.92
C ASN A 696 -37.03 -33.20 26.51
N LEU A 697 -36.82 -32.19 25.67
CA LEU A 697 -36.31 -32.31 24.29
C LEU A 697 -34.80 -32.02 24.18
N SER A 698 -34.16 -31.69 25.29
CA SER A 698 -32.73 -31.41 25.34
C SER A 698 -31.91 -32.70 25.36
N ASN A 699 -30.81 -32.71 24.61
CA ASN A 699 -29.85 -33.81 24.66
C ASN A 699 -29.12 -33.91 26.01
N LYS A 700 -28.39 -35.01 26.27
CA LYS A 700 -27.72 -35.29 27.57
C LYS A 700 -26.79 -34.20 28.10
N ASN A 701 -26.36 -33.27 27.26
CA ASN A 701 -25.49 -32.15 27.62
C ASN A 701 -26.26 -30.82 27.78
N LYS A 702 -27.58 -30.79 27.55
CA LYS A 702 -28.45 -29.60 27.55
C LYS A 702 -27.99 -28.47 26.62
N THR A 703 -27.33 -28.80 25.51
CA THR A 703 -26.77 -27.81 24.59
C THR A 703 -27.41 -27.80 23.21
N ASP A 704 -28.19 -28.83 22.84
CA ASP A 704 -28.74 -28.98 21.49
C ASP A 704 -30.04 -29.79 21.51
N PHE A 705 -30.90 -29.58 20.50
CA PHE A 705 -32.21 -30.22 20.38
C PHE A 705 -32.11 -31.69 19.95
N ASP A 706 -32.70 -32.62 20.72
CA ASP A 706 -32.75 -34.04 20.37
C ASP A 706 -34.06 -34.42 19.67
N PHE A 707 -34.05 -34.34 18.34
CA PHE A 707 -35.17 -34.71 17.48
C PHE A 707 -35.69 -36.15 17.69
N SER A 708 -34.89 -37.05 18.28
CA SER A 708 -35.31 -38.44 18.53
C SER A 708 -36.30 -38.57 19.70
N LEU A 709 -36.32 -37.58 20.59
CA LEU A 709 -37.16 -37.56 21.79
C LEU A 709 -38.58 -37.06 21.52
N ILE A 710 -38.84 -36.39 20.40
CA ILE A 710 -40.17 -35.83 20.06
C ILE A 710 -41.27 -36.90 20.18
N ASN A 711 -41.07 -38.09 19.60
CA ASN A 711 -42.07 -39.16 19.64
C ASN A 711 -42.28 -39.74 21.05
N LYS A 712 -41.28 -39.60 21.91
CA LYS A 712 -41.32 -40.05 23.30
C LYS A 712 -42.10 -39.05 24.14
N VAL A 713 -41.79 -37.75 24.00
CA VAL A 713 -42.49 -36.64 24.66
C VAL A 713 -43.98 -36.64 24.30
N ILE A 714 -44.32 -36.76 23.01
CA ILE A 714 -45.73 -36.83 22.56
C ILE A 714 -46.48 -38.06 23.14
N LYS A 715 -45.80 -39.14 23.52
CA LYS A 715 -46.41 -40.38 24.02
C LYS A 715 -46.46 -40.50 25.53
N GLU A 716 -45.54 -39.86 26.23
CA GLU A 716 -45.38 -40.00 27.69
C GLU A 716 -46.03 -38.86 28.47
N ASP A 717 -46.33 -37.74 27.82
CA ASP A 717 -46.95 -36.58 28.43
C ASP A 717 -48.41 -36.42 27.96
N ASP A 718 -49.34 -36.96 28.76
CA ASP A 718 -50.79 -36.87 28.53
C ASP A 718 -51.36 -35.45 28.78
N THR A 719 -50.53 -34.47 29.18
CA THR A 719 -50.95 -33.10 29.52
C THR A 719 -50.71 -32.06 28.42
N LEU A 720 -50.09 -32.46 27.31
CA LEU A 720 -49.83 -31.59 26.15
C LEU A 720 -51.14 -31.13 25.49
N ASP A 721 -51.28 -29.82 25.27
CA ASP A 721 -52.34 -29.29 24.43
C ASP A 721 -52.12 -29.63 22.94
N GLN A 722 -53.20 -29.52 22.17
CA GLN A 722 -53.17 -29.86 20.74
C GLN A 722 -52.22 -28.95 19.95
N ASP A 723 -52.12 -27.67 20.32
CA ASP A 723 -51.29 -26.68 19.64
C ASP A 723 -49.79 -27.04 19.76
N THR A 724 -49.39 -27.50 20.95
CA THR A 724 -48.03 -27.96 21.26
C THR A 724 -47.69 -29.26 20.53
N ILE A 725 -48.63 -30.21 20.45
CA ILE A 725 -48.47 -31.45 19.67
C ILE A 725 -48.29 -31.13 18.17
N ASP A 726 -49.05 -30.16 17.65
CA ASP A 726 -48.97 -29.73 16.27
C ASP A 726 -47.61 -29.05 15.97
N LEU A 727 -47.15 -28.15 16.84
CA LEU A 727 -45.81 -27.54 16.80
C LEU A 727 -44.69 -28.60 16.76
N LEU A 728 -44.74 -29.61 17.63
CA LEU A 728 -43.74 -30.68 17.68
C LEU A 728 -43.76 -31.57 16.42
N ASN A 729 -44.94 -31.81 15.85
CA ASN A 729 -45.08 -32.52 14.57
C ASN A 729 -44.54 -31.69 13.40
N GLU A 730 -44.72 -30.37 13.40
CA GLU A 730 -44.12 -29.46 12.42
C GLU A 730 -42.59 -29.45 12.51
N VAL A 731 -42.02 -29.35 13.71
CA VAL A 731 -40.56 -29.42 13.91
C VAL A 731 -40.00 -30.73 13.33
N LYS A 732 -40.68 -31.86 13.60
CA LYS A 732 -40.31 -33.16 13.04
C LYS A 732 -40.42 -33.22 11.51
N LYS A 733 -41.46 -32.60 10.94
CA LYS A 733 -41.65 -32.50 9.48
C LYS A 733 -40.51 -31.67 8.84
N HIS A 734 -40.23 -30.48 9.37
CA HIS A 734 -39.14 -29.62 8.90
C HIS A 734 -37.78 -30.33 9.02
N LYS A 735 -37.54 -31.10 10.08
CA LYS A 735 -36.31 -31.91 10.21
C LYS A 735 -36.16 -32.96 9.10
N ASN A 736 -37.24 -33.68 8.77
CA ASN A 736 -37.22 -34.65 7.69
C ASN A 736 -36.98 -33.99 6.32
N GLU A 737 -37.52 -32.79 6.10
CA GLU A 737 -37.26 -32.00 4.89
C GLU A 737 -35.81 -31.52 4.82
N ILE A 738 -35.23 -31.05 5.94
CA ILE A 738 -33.81 -30.73 6.05
C ILE A 738 -32.93 -31.94 5.67
N ASP A 739 -33.27 -33.14 6.15
CA ASP A 739 -32.49 -34.34 5.82
C ASP A 739 -32.55 -34.68 4.33
N LYS A 740 -33.72 -34.51 3.69
CA LYS A 740 -33.87 -34.66 2.23
C LYS A 740 -33.05 -33.63 1.47
N HIS A 741 -33.12 -32.35 1.85
CA HIS A 741 -32.33 -31.30 1.20
C HIS A 741 -30.83 -31.52 1.40
N ASN A 742 -30.37 -31.94 2.59
CA ASN A 742 -28.97 -32.29 2.84
C ASN A 742 -28.48 -33.47 1.99
N GLN A 743 -29.33 -34.47 1.73
CA GLN A 743 -29.00 -35.55 0.80
C GLN A 743 -28.84 -35.05 -0.64
N LEU A 744 -29.73 -34.14 -1.08
CA LEU A 744 -29.63 -33.49 -2.39
C LEU A 744 -28.35 -32.64 -2.50
N ILE A 745 -28.05 -31.81 -1.49
CA ILE A 745 -26.82 -31.02 -1.41
C ILE A 745 -25.59 -31.92 -1.55
N LYS A 746 -25.54 -33.04 -0.81
CA LYS A 746 -24.43 -34.00 -0.88
C LYS A 746 -24.29 -34.61 -2.29
N SER A 747 -25.40 -34.97 -2.92
CA SER A 747 -25.43 -35.50 -4.28
C SER A 747 -24.95 -34.46 -5.30
N PHE A 748 -25.47 -33.23 -5.23
CA PHE A 748 -25.08 -32.14 -6.11
C PHE A 748 -23.61 -31.75 -5.95
N LYS A 749 -23.09 -31.66 -4.72
CA LYS A 749 -21.66 -31.42 -4.46
C LYS A 749 -20.78 -32.53 -5.04
N SER A 750 -21.19 -33.79 -4.94
CA SER A 750 -20.44 -34.91 -5.53
C SER A 750 -20.41 -34.84 -7.06
N ASN A 751 -21.55 -34.56 -7.70
CA ASN A 751 -21.64 -34.41 -9.16
C ASN A 751 -20.83 -33.20 -9.66
N LEU A 752 -20.94 -32.06 -8.97
CA LEU A 752 -20.17 -30.86 -9.28
C LEU A 752 -18.67 -31.13 -9.22
N LYS A 753 -18.21 -31.86 -8.20
CA LYS A 753 -16.79 -32.27 -8.09
C LYS A 753 -16.36 -33.11 -9.28
N GLU A 754 -17.13 -34.13 -9.66
CA GLU A 754 -16.84 -34.99 -10.81
C GLU A 754 -16.77 -34.20 -12.13
N LYS A 755 -17.73 -33.30 -12.36
CA LYS A 755 -17.71 -32.40 -13.52
C LYS A 755 -16.49 -31.49 -13.54
N THR A 756 -16.08 -30.99 -12.37
CA THR A 756 -14.90 -30.12 -12.22
C THR A 756 -13.62 -30.86 -12.57
N GLU A 757 -13.42 -32.08 -12.05
CA GLU A 757 -12.25 -32.91 -12.39
C GLU A 757 -12.21 -33.25 -13.89
N ASN A 758 -13.34 -33.67 -14.45
CA ASN A 758 -13.43 -33.99 -15.87
C ASN A 758 -13.10 -32.77 -16.76
N PHE A 759 -13.51 -31.57 -16.35
CA PHE A 759 -13.14 -30.35 -17.06
C PHE A 759 -11.64 -30.04 -16.95
N LYS A 760 -11.03 -30.20 -15.77
CA LYS A 760 -9.58 -29.99 -15.56
C LYS A 760 -8.72 -30.94 -16.41
N GLU A 761 -9.16 -32.17 -16.62
CA GLU A 761 -8.44 -33.17 -17.44
C GLU A 761 -8.55 -32.92 -18.95
N ASN A 762 -9.62 -32.26 -19.41
CA ASN A 762 -9.95 -32.13 -20.83
C ASN A 762 -9.89 -30.69 -21.36
N ALA A 763 -9.53 -29.72 -20.53
CA ALA A 763 -9.48 -28.32 -20.92
C ALA A 763 -8.45 -28.07 -22.03
N ASN A 764 -8.87 -27.36 -23.07
CA ASN A 764 -7.98 -26.95 -24.15
C ASN A 764 -7.54 -25.49 -23.96
N GLU A 765 -6.70 -25.01 -24.88
CA GLU A 765 -6.21 -23.63 -24.88
C GLU A 765 -7.35 -22.59 -24.91
N LYS A 766 -8.42 -22.85 -25.67
CA LYS A 766 -9.56 -21.94 -25.76
C LYS A 766 -10.28 -21.83 -24.41
N ASP A 767 -10.50 -22.95 -23.73
CA ASP A 767 -11.11 -22.98 -22.41
C ASP A 767 -10.29 -22.19 -21.38
N LEU A 768 -8.96 -22.33 -21.40
CA LEU A 768 -8.08 -21.58 -20.52
C LEU A 768 -8.10 -20.07 -20.84
N LYS A 769 -8.09 -19.68 -22.12
CA LYS A 769 -8.18 -18.27 -22.54
C LYS A 769 -9.50 -17.63 -22.11
N GLU A 770 -10.62 -18.35 -22.24
CA GLU A 770 -11.93 -17.88 -21.78
C GLU A 770 -11.96 -17.71 -20.25
N LEU A 771 -11.41 -18.66 -19.50
CA LEU A 771 -11.28 -18.57 -18.04
C LEU A 771 -10.40 -17.41 -17.59
N LEU A 772 -9.26 -17.19 -18.24
CA LEU A 772 -8.37 -16.06 -17.95
C LEU A 772 -9.07 -14.74 -18.25
N LYS A 773 -9.75 -14.62 -19.40
CA LYS A 773 -10.53 -13.43 -19.75
C LYS A 773 -11.60 -13.14 -18.69
N TRP A 774 -12.36 -14.16 -18.29
CA TRP A 774 -13.36 -14.01 -17.24
C TRP A 774 -12.75 -13.58 -15.92
N LYS A 775 -11.65 -14.23 -15.48
CA LYS A 775 -10.95 -13.90 -14.24
C LYS A 775 -10.39 -12.48 -14.24
N TRP A 776 -9.77 -12.06 -15.34
CA TRP A 776 -9.02 -10.80 -15.46
C TRP A 776 -9.88 -9.59 -15.79
N ILE A 777 -10.99 -9.79 -16.50
CA ILE A 777 -11.78 -8.69 -17.06
C ILE A 777 -13.19 -8.72 -16.48
N ASP A 778 -13.91 -9.83 -16.64
CA ASP A 778 -15.33 -9.88 -16.27
C ASP A 778 -15.53 -9.76 -14.77
N LEU A 779 -14.73 -10.44 -13.94
CA LEU A 779 -14.79 -10.31 -12.47
C LEU A 779 -14.53 -8.87 -12.01
N MET A 780 -13.53 -8.21 -12.60
CA MET A 780 -13.21 -6.84 -12.27
C MET A 780 -14.35 -5.88 -12.67
N LEU A 781 -14.86 -6.04 -13.90
CA LEU A 781 -15.96 -5.23 -14.41
C LEU A 781 -17.23 -5.42 -13.60
N ASN A 782 -17.60 -6.66 -13.26
CA ASN A 782 -18.79 -6.94 -12.46
C ASN A 782 -18.72 -6.20 -11.13
N LYS A 783 -17.58 -6.26 -10.44
CA LYS A 783 -17.41 -5.55 -9.17
C LYS A 783 -17.45 -4.03 -9.33
N ILE A 784 -16.89 -3.47 -10.41
CA ILE A 784 -17.02 -2.04 -10.72
C ILE A 784 -18.50 -1.67 -10.94
N LEU A 785 -19.25 -2.51 -11.65
CA LEU A 785 -20.66 -2.27 -11.97
C LEU A 785 -21.59 -2.44 -10.76
N GLU A 786 -21.15 -3.12 -9.71
CA GLU A 786 -21.84 -3.28 -8.41
C GLU A 786 -21.63 -2.07 -7.47
N LEU A 787 -20.66 -1.19 -7.71
CA LEU A 787 -20.36 -0.05 -6.83
C LEU A 787 -21.57 0.86 -6.54
N PRO A 788 -22.45 1.19 -7.52
CA PRO A 788 -23.70 1.89 -7.23
C PRO A 788 -24.63 1.18 -6.24
N ASP A 789 -24.69 -0.14 -6.33
CA ASP A 789 -25.55 -0.97 -5.49
C ASP A 789 -24.98 -1.00 -4.06
N GLU A 790 -23.67 -1.18 -3.90
CA GLU A 790 -22.98 -1.09 -2.60
C GLU A 790 -23.15 0.28 -1.92
N TYR A 791 -23.08 1.36 -2.71
CA TYR A 791 -23.33 2.70 -2.19
C TYR A 791 -24.76 2.84 -1.66
N LEU A 792 -25.74 2.28 -2.38
CA LEU A 792 -27.13 2.30 -1.99
C LEU A 792 -27.37 1.44 -0.73
N GLU A 793 -26.70 0.30 -0.60
CA GLU A 793 -26.74 -0.53 0.61
C GLU A 793 -26.19 0.22 1.83
N ASP A 794 -25.04 0.89 1.72
CA ASP A 794 -24.48 1.72 2.79
C ASP A 794 -25.40 2.91 3.15
N LEU A 795 -26.00 3.55 2.15
CA LEU A 795 -27.00 4.59 2.36
C LEU A 795 -28.22 4.04 3.12
N SER A 796 -28.75 2.90 2.68
CA SER A 796 -29.90 2.24 3.32
C SER A 796 -29.59 1.91 4.77
N TYR A 797 -28.40 1.36 5.06
CA TYR A 797 -27.93 1.11 6.41
C TYR A 797 -27.89 2.39 7.26
N LYS A 798 -27.29 3.48 6.76
CA LYS A 798 -27.21 4.75 7.48
C LYS A 798 -28.57 5.39 7.72
N LEU A 799 -29.49 5.30 6.75
CA LEU A 799 -30.85 5.79 6.92
C LEU A 799 -31.64 4.95 7.93
N ASN A 800 -31.44 3.62 7.95
CA ASN A 800 -32.02 2.76 8.97
C ASN A 800 -31.43 3.06 10.36
N LEU A 801 -30.14 3.37 10.48
CA LEU A 801 -29.58 3.86 11.75
C LEU A 801 -30.25 5.15 12.22
N LEU A 802 -30.55 6.10 11.32
CA LEU A 802 -31.33 7.30 11.68
C LEU A 802 -32.77 6.94 12.07
N LYS A 803 -33.40 5.99 11.36
CA LYS A 803 -34.73 5.48 11.69
C LYS A 803 -34.74 4.84 13.07
N ASP A 804 -33.73 4.07 13.43
CA ASP A 804 -33.61 3.41 14.73
C ASP A 804 -33.30 4.43 15.84
N LYS A 805 -32.36 5.35 15.59
CA LYS A 805 -31.97 6.43 16.52
C LYS A 805 -33.16 7.30 16.93
N TYR A 806 -34.08 7.58 16.01
CA TYR A 806 -35.24 8.42 16.24
C TYR A 806 -36.57 7.64 16.24
N GLY A 807 -36.54 6.32 16.16
CA GLY A 807 -37.74 5.49 15.92
C GLY A 807 -38.61 5.32 17.15
N GLU A 808 -38.00 5.21 18.33
CA GLU A 808 -38.69 5.16 19.61
C GLU A 808 -38.62 6.51 20.30
N SER A 809 -39.76 7.20 20.41
CA SER A 809 -39.80 8.44 21.17
C SER A 809 -39.74 8.16 22.66
N LEU A 810 -39.05 9.02 23.40
CA LEU A 810 -39.10 9.02 24.86
C LEU A 810 -40.55 9.18 25.37
N GLU A 811 -41.41 9.90 24.64
CA GLU A 811 -42.84 10.00 24.95
C GLU A 811 -43.57 8.65 24.81
N LYS A 812 -43.27 7.87 23.77
CA LYS A 812 -43.85 6.54 23.59
C LYS A 812 -43.37 5.57 24.67
N ILE A 813 -42.07 5.59 24.99
CA ILE A 813 -41.49 4.78 26.07
C ILE A 813 -42.15 5.13 27.40
N GLU A 814 -42.32 6.42 27.72
CA GLU A 814 -42.96 6.85 28.97
C GLU A 814 -44.44 6.41 29.04
N ASN A 815 -45.15 6.47 27.91
CA ASN A 815 -46.53 5.99 27.82
C ASN A 815 -46.61 4.46 27.98
N GLU A 816 -45.68 3.70 27.39
CA GLU A 816 -45.59 2.25 27.56
C GLU A 816 -45.23 1.86 28.99
N ILE A 817 -44.29 2.57 29.63
CA ILE A 817 -43.98 2.42 31.07
C ILE A 817 -45.26 2.64 31.87
N SER A 818 -45.95 3.75 31.64
CA SER A 818 -47.19 4.08 32.34
C SER A 818 -48.29 3.01 32.12
N GLN A 819 -48.41 2.45 30.91
CA GLN A 819 -49.37 1.38 30.62
C GLN A 819 -49.00 0.08 31.33
N ASN A 820 -47.73 -0.34 31.22
CA ASN A 820 -47.22 -1.55 31.86
C ASN A 820 -47.29 -1.47 33.39
N GLU A 821 -47.02 -0.30 33.97
CA GLU A 821 -47.19 -0.05 35.41
C GLU A 821 -48.65 -0.19 35.82
N ASN A 822 -49.60 0.34 35.04
CA ASN A 822 -51.03 0.21 35.31
C ASN A 822 -51.51 -1.25 35.20
N GLU A 823 -51.01 -2.00 34.21
CA GLU A 823 -51.31 -3.42 34.05
C GLU A 823 -50.74 -4.25 35.21
N LEU A 824 -49.48 -4.00 35.59
CA LEU A 824 -48.85 -4.62 36.75
C LEU A 824 -49.61 -4.31 38.04
N ILE A 825 -50.06 -3.06 38.23
CA ILE A 825 -50.90 -2.67 39.37
C ILE A 825 -52.21 -3.47 39.36
N SER A 826 -52.83 -3.70 38.19
CA SER A 826 -54.04 -4.51 38.07
C SER A 826 -53.78 -5.95 38.51
N LEU A 827 -52.72 -6.57 38.01
CA LEU A 827 -52.32 -7.94 38.38
C LEU A 827 -51.99 -8.07 39.87
N LEU A 828 -51.26 -7.09 40.43
CA LEU A 828 -50.90 -7.06 41.86
C LEU A 828 -52.14 -6.97 42.76
N LYS A 829 -53.22 -6.30 42.32
CA LYS A 829 -54.48 -6.21 43.08
C LYS A 829 -55.27 -7.51 43.12
N GLU A 830 -55.01 -8.44 42.19
CA GLU A 830 -55.67 -9.75 42.13
C GLU A 830 -54.99 -10.81 43.02
N LEU A 831 -53.78 -10.52 43.50
CA LEU A 831 -53.02 -11.41 44.37
C LEU A 831 -53.60 -11.45 45.80
N ASN A 832 -53.56 -12.64 46.41
CA ASN A 832 -53.95 -12.86 47.81
C ASN A 832 -52.79 -13.49 48.58
N GLY A 833 -52.55 -13.07 49.82
CA GLY A 833 -51.46 -13.57 50.66
C GLY A 833 -51.71 -13.35 52.15
N ASN A 834 -50.72 -13.65 53.00
CA ASN A 834 -50.82 -13.37 54.43
C ASN A 834 -50.72 -11.85 54.72
N ASP A 835 -50.98 -11.42 55.95
CA ASP A 835 -51.00 -9.99 56.30
C ASP A 835 -49.71 -9.23 55.99
N TYR A 836 -48.55 -9.89 56.03
CA TYR A 836 -47.27 -9.28 55.69
C TYR A 836 -47.09 -9.17 54.17
N ASP A 837 -47.51 -10.19 53.42
CA ASP A 837 -47.50 -10.19 51.95
C ASP A 837 -48.42 -9.10 51.40
N MET A 838 -49.65 -8.99 51.93
CA MET A 838 -50.59 -7.95 51.51
C MET A 838 -50.11 -6.54 51.86
N LYS A 839 -49.38 -6.37 52.96
CA LYS A 839 -48.70 -5.08 53.26
C LYS A 839 -47.60 -4.76 52.26
N GLY A 840 -46.80 -5.77 51.87
CA GLY A 840 -45.76 -5.62 50.85
C GLY A 840 -46.34 -5.25 49.48
N ILE A 841 -47.36 -5.98 49.02
CA ILE A 841 -48.04 -5.75 47.74
C ILE A 841 -48.64 -4.34 47.69
N ASN A 842 -49.36 -3.91 48.74
CA ASN A 842 -49.96 -2.57 48.79
C ASN A 842 -48.92 -1.45 48.75
N GLU A 843 -47.77 -1.64 49.39
CA GLU A 843 -46.73 -0.62 49.38
C GLU A 843 -45.96 -0.58 48.06
N PHE A 844 -45.82 -1.72 47.39
CA PHE A 844 -45.28 -1.76 46.03
C PHE A 844 -46.21 -1.09 45.01
N ILE A 845 -47.53 -1.30 45.11
CA ILE A 845 -48.53 -0.59 44.30
C ILE A 845 -48.40 0.93 44.46
N LYS A 846 -48.19 1.44 45.69
CA LYS A 846 -48.00 2.89 45.90
C LYS A 846 -46.74 3.45 45.24
N ILE A 847 -45.68 2.64 45.12
CA ILE A 847 -44.43 3.05 44.48
C ILE A 847 -44.63 3.19 42.97
N LEU A 848 -45.38 2.27 42.35
CA LEU A 848 -45.68 2.26 40.91
C LEU A 848 -46.72 3.31 40.47
N GLN A 849 -47.40 3.99 41.41
CA GLN A 849 -48.42 5.02 41.14
C GLN A 849 -47.89 6.46 41.17
N LYS A 850 -46.57 6.62 41.33
CA LYS A 850 -45.91 7.88 41.67
C LYS A 850 -45.15 8.43 40.48
#